data_AF-A0A498J3V8-F1
#
_entry.id   AF-A0A498J3V8-F1
#
_cell.length_a   1.000
_cell.length_b   1.000
_cell.length_c   1.000
_cell.angle_alpha   90.00
_cell.angle_beta   90.00
_cell.angle_gamma   90.00
#
_symmetry.space_group_name_H-M   'P 1'
#
loop_
_entity.id
_entity.type
_entity.pdbx_description
1 polymer ?
#
loop_
_entity_poly.entity_id
_entity_poly.type
_entity_poly.pdbx_seq_one_letter_code
_entity_poly.pdbx_strand_id
1 'polypeptide(L)'
;MDNVNELSSSLSFASSNLSNGSSSNHASASASSPPAPSIEHYLSLSKLSDNLERLLLDPEFDYSDAEIVVEGNTVGVNRCILASRSQFFQELFRKGSDDSNKEGKPRYLMSELVPNGGVGYEAFKVFLNYLYTGKLNPSPREVSTCVDDGCPHDACGPAINYVVELMYASSTFQMKELVQLVQRRLSNFVEKALIEDVIPILKAAFHCQLSQLLSHCIQRIARSDLDYMAIGKEFPHEVSNDIKSLRLKSHENDESSMMEIELIEDKRIRRIHKALDSDDVELVGLLLKESDITLDDAYALHYAVAYCDPKVVKEVLSLGEANLNLRNSRGHTVLHVAARRKLPAVLVPLLDRGASALETTSDGQTPVAICRRLTRPKDFLENTKQGQESNKDRLCIELLEREMRRNSISGNVSIISEVIPDDLHVRLDYLENRVAFARLLFPAEAKLAMEMADAHSTSVYTGLAASRGSSGNLREVDLNETPSGRTKRLQIRMQALIKTVKMGRRFFPNCSEVLDKFLDDEMDMADFILDKGTPEEQRIKRMRFLELKDDVQKAFCKDMAENNRSVLSASSSSSSSPKDGVNHKVYDLNHLLSAAYFKSYSNLSKMQRIEWNNRAISTIHALFITAMSLYLVFWSDLYSDQELKAFVTLQSSPLSTFALGVSVGYFLTDLAMIFWFYPALGGMEYVVHHLLSITSVAYAMLTGEGQLYNYMVLISETTTPGINLRWYLDTTGMKRSRTYLINGVVIFIAWLVARIVLFMYLFYHLYLHYEQVRSSCATNASGHECDVVLEDFEGIEEDISKEAVKDLIDG
;
A
#
# COMPACT_ATOMS: atom_id res chain seq x y z
N MET A 1 -28.47 -23.11 -13.17
CA MET A 1 -29.84 -22.98 -13.69
C MET A 1 -30.08 -21.50 -13.79
N ASP A 2 -29.93 -21.00 -15.00
CA ASP A 2 -29.33 -19.68 -15.19
C ASP A 2 -30.39 -18.71 -15.68
N ASN A 3 -30.35 -17.47 -15.18
CA ASN A 3 -31.02 -16.36 -15.84
C ASN A 3 -30.33 -15.05 -15.44
N VAL A 4 -29.37 -14.62 -16.26
CA VAL A 4 -28.75 -13.29 -16.20
C VAL A 4 -29.14 -12.59 -17.50
N ASN A 5 -29.91 -11.51 -17.37
CA ASN A 5 -30.30 -10.65 -18.49
C ASN A 5 -29.56 -9.32 -18.36
N GLU A 6 -28.40 -9.20 -18.99
CA GLU A 6 -27.76 -7.90 -19.24
C GLU A 6 -27.71 -7.63 -20.75
N LEU A 7 -28.40 -6.58 -21.18
CA LEU A 7 -28.26 -6.05 -22.53
C LEU A 7 -26.94 -5.26 -22.62
N SER A 8 -25.92 -5.84 -23.25
CA SER A 8 -24.76 -5.10 -23.74
C SER A 8 -24.83 -4.94 -25.26
N SER A 9 -25.20 -3.73 -25.71
CA SER A 9 -25.31 -3.39 -27.13
C SER A 9 -23.94 -3.25 -27.78
N SER A 10 -23.38 -4.37 -28.25
CA SER A 10 -22.16 -4.41 -29.04
C SER A 10 -22.44 -4.08 -30.50
N LEU A 11 -22.23 -2.82 -30.89
CA LEU A 11 -22.32 -2.37 -32.28
C LEU A 11 -21.12 -2.89 -33.10
N SER A 12 -21.25 -4.13 -33.58
CA SER A 12 -20.41 -4.67 -34.63
C SER A 12 -20.76 -4.00 -35.97
N PHE A 13 -19.94 -3.04 -36.39
CA PHE A 13 -20.00 -2.49 -37.74
C PHE A 13 -19.45 -3.49 -38.77
N ALA A 14 -20.20 -4.58 -38.97
CA ALA A 14 -20.11 -5.38 -40.19
C ALA A 14 -20.67 -4.54 -41.35
N SER A 15 -19.93 -4.45 -42.45
CA SER A 15 -20.36 -3.75 -43.66
C SER A 15 -21.50 -4.51 -44.36
N SER A 16 -22.74 -4.23 -43.98
CA SER A 16 -23.93 -4.82 -44.59
C SER A 16 -24.41 -3.99 -45.79
N ASN A 17 -24.11 -4.49 -46.99
CA ASN A 17 -24.87 -4.19 -48.20
C ASN A 17 -24.92 -5.44 -49.10
N LEU A 18 -25.63 -6.45 -48.60
CA LEU A 18 -26.10 -7.61 -49.35
C LEU A 18 -27.62 -7.71 -49.17
N SER A 19 -28.37 -6.97 -49.98
CA SER A 19 -29.82 -7.12 -50.10
C SER A 19 -30.12 -8.24 -51.10
N ASN A 20 -30.79 -9.28 -50.61
CA ASN A 20 -31.17 -10.45 -51.42
C ASN A 20 -32.50 -10.17 -52.15
N GLY A 21 -32.62 -10.54 -53.44
CA GLY A 21 -33.77 -10.16 -54.26
C GLY A 21 -33.99 -11.01 -55.52
N SER A 22 -34.61 -12.18 -55.35
CA SER A 22 -35.38 -12.98 -56.33
C SER A 22 -35.07 -12.87 -57.84
N SER A 23 -34.45 -13.93 -58.37
CA SER A 23 -34.78 -14.63 -59.64
C SER A 23 -35.53 -13.86 -60.76
N SER A 24 -34.82 -13.59 -61.86
CA SER A 24 -35.32 -13.90 -63.21
C SER A 24 -34.16 -14.00 -64.22
N ASN A 25 -34.28 -14.88 -65.21
CA ASN A 25 -33.31 -15.01 -66.29
C ASN A 25 -33.45 -13.82 -67.26
N HIS A 26 -32.33 -13.29 -67.76
CA HIS A 26 -32.08 -13.11 -69.20
C HIS A 26 -30.63 -12.66 -69.44
N ALA A 27 -30.02 -13.14 -70.52
CA ALA A 27 -28.64 -12.84 -70.89
C ALA A 27 -28.53 -11.64 -71.84
N SER A 28 -27.53 -10.79 -71.62
CA SER A 28 -26.89 -9.96 -72.66
C SER A 28 -25.55 -9.42 -72.16
N ALA A 29 -24.67 -9.01 -73.07
CA ALA A 29 -23.23 -8.99 -72.85
C ALA A 29 -22.61 -7.62 -72.48
N SER A 30 -21.31 -7.69 -72.14
CA SER A 30 -20.28 -6.65 -72.26
C SER A 30 -20.39 -5.37 -71.41
N ALA A 31 -19.72 -5.41 -70.25
CA ALA A 31 -18.77 -4.37 -69.84
C ALA A 31 -17.66 -5.02 -69.00
N SER A 32 -16.39 -4.74 -69.30
CA SER A 32 -15.24 -5.37 -68.63
C SER A 32 -14.94 -4.71 -67.28
N SER A 33 -15.55 -5.21 -66.21
CA SER A 33 -15.08 -5.00 -64.84
C SER A 33 -13.95 -5.99 -64.51
N PRO A 34 -12.96 -5.61 -63.67
CA PRO A 34 -11.97 -6.57 -63.18
C PRO A 34 -12.68 -7.65 -62.34
N PRO A 35 -12.21 -8.91 -62.39
CA PRO A 35 -12.85 -9.99 -61.64
C PRO A 35 -12.79 -9.68 -60.14
N ALA A 36 -13.94 -9.71 -59.47
CA ALA A 36 -13.99 -9.62 -58.02
C ALA A 36 -13.13 -10.76 -57.44
N PRO A 37 -12.29 -10.50 -56.42
CA PRO A 37 -11.41 -11.53 -55.87
C PRO A 37 -12.25 -12.69 -55.34
N SER A 38 -11.88 -13.92 -55.72
CA SER A 38 -12.60 -15.12 -55.30
C SER A 38 -12.55 -15.27 -53.77
N ILE A 39 -13.57 -15.92 -53.20
CA ILE A 39 -13.64 -16.23 -51.76
C ILE A 39 -12.38 -16.99 -51.31
N GLU A 40 -11.87 -17.86 -52.18
CA GLU A 40 -10.61 -18.60 -52.01
C GLU A 40 -9.40 -17.67 -51.82
N HIS A 41 -9.29 -16.58 -52.59
CA HIS A 41 -8.20 -15.60 -52.43
C HIS A 41 -8.28 -14.86 -51.08
N TYR A 42 -9.49 -14.51 -50.62
CA TYR A 42 -9.68 -13.92 -49.29
C TYR A 42 -9.29 -14.90 -48.17
N LEU A 43 -9.68 -16.18 -48.28
CA LEU A 43 -9.29 -17.22 -47.34
C LEU A 43 -7.77 -17.45 -47.33
N SER A 44 -7.11 -17.44 -48.50
CA SER A 44 -5.65 -17.55 -48.61
C SER A 44 -4.94 -16.36 -47.93
N LEU A 45 -5.42 -15.14 -48.14
CA LEU A 45 -4.85 -13.94 -47.50
C LEU A 45 -5.09 -13.90 -45.99
N SER A 46 -6.26 -14.30 -45.50
CA SER A 46 -6.47 -14.43 -44.04
C SER A 46 -5.50 -15.47 -43.47
N LYS A 47 -5.39 -16.65 -44.08
CA LYS A 47 -4.47 -17.69 -43.61
C LYS A 47 -3.01 -17.22 -43.59
N LEU A 48 -2.60 -16.36 -44.53
CA LEU A 48 -1.27 -15.73 -44.50
C LEU A 48 -1.13 -14.74 -43.34
N SER A 49 -2.11 -13.85 -43.15
CA SER A 49 -2.18 -12.94 -41.98
C SER A 49 -2.08 -13.71 -40.66
N ASP A 50 -2.87 -14.77 -40.51
CA ASP A 50 -2.99 -15.57 -39.29
C ASP A 50 -1.71 -16.43 -39.05
N ASN A 51 -0.92 -16.70 -40.10
CA ASN A 51 0.42 -17.29 -39.99
C ASN A 51 1.48 -16.24 -39.58
N LEU A 52 1.41 -15.02 -40.11
CA LEU A 52 2.33 -13.93 -39.73
C LEU A 52 2.09 -13.47 -38.29
N GLU A 53 0.85 -13.50 -37.81
CA GLU A 53 0.50 -13.18 -36.42
C GLU A 53 1.23 -14.08 -35.40
N ARG A 54 1.49 -15.34 -35.74
CA ARG A 54 2.19 -16.30 -34.84
C ARG A 54 3.60 -15.82 -34.48
N LEU A 55 4.29 -15.12 -35.39
CA LEU A 55 5.61 -14.53 -35.15
C LEU A 55 5.61 -13.50 -34.00
N LEU A 56 4.44 -13.00 -33.59
CA LEU A 56 4.28 -12.01 -32.51
C LEU A 56 3.75 -12.60 -31.20
N LEU A 57 3.28 -13.85 -31.22
CA LEU A 57 2.56 -14.51 -30.12
C LEU A 57 3.26 -15.77 -29.60
N ASP A 58 3.98 -16.50 -30.47
CA ASP A 58 4.55 -17.80 -30.16
C ASP A 58 6.07 -17.69 -29.89
N PRO A 59 6.53 -17.95 -28.65
CA PRO A 59 7.96 -17.89 -28.31
C PRO A 59 8.83 -18.90 -29.07
N GLU A 60 8.25 -20.00 -29.60
CA GLU A 60 9.00 -20.98 -30.41
C GLU A 60 9.43 -20.42 -31.77
N PHE A 61 8.84 -19.30 -32.20
CA PHE A 61 9.06 -18.67 -33.51
C PHE A 61 9.85 -17.34 -33.41
N ASP A 62 10.77 -17.18 -32.43
CA ASP A 62 11.66 -16.00 -32.37
C ASP A 62 12.72 -15.99 -33.49
N TYR A 63 12.25 -15.65 -34.70
CA TYR A 63 13.08 -15.32 -35.86
C TYR A 63 13.27 -13.81 -36.00
N SER A 64 13.14 -13.03 -34.92
CA SER A 64 13.32 -11.57 -34.98
C SER A 64 14.77 -11.18 -35.27
N ASP A 65 14.96 -10.18 -36.13
CA ASP A 65 16.27 -9.71 -36.60
C ASP A 65 16.54 -8.24 -36.24
N ALA A 66 15.68 -7.66 -35.40
CA ALA A 66 15.84 -6.40 -34.68
C ALA A 66 14.99 -6.41 -33.39
N GLU A 67 15.27 -5.47 -32.49
CA GLU A 67 14.57 -5.30 -31.21
C GLU A 67 14.10 -3.85 -31.03
N ILE A 68 12.89 -3.66 -30.48
CA ILE A 68 12.37 -2.35 -30.09
C ILE A 68 12.03 -2.40 -28.60
N VAL A 69 12.60 -1.49 -27.81
CA VAL A 69 12.35 -1.40 -26.36
C VAL A 69 11.23 -0.39 -26.09
N VAL A 70 10.19 -0.83 -25.40
CA VAL A 70 9.00 -0.04 -25.03
C VAL A 70 8.74 -0.17 -23.54
N GLU A 71 8.75 0.94 -22.80
CA GLU A 71 8.59 0.96 -21.33
C GLU A 71 9.53 -0.02 -20.60
N GLY A 72 10.77 -0.18 -21.12
CA GLY A 72 11.76 -1.12 -20.59
C GLY A 72 11.61 -2.58 -21.05
N ASN A 73 10.52 -2.93 -21.74
CA ASN A 73 10.29 -4.27 -22.28
C ASN A 73 10.81 -4.38 -23.71
N THR A 74 11.59 -5.42 -23.99
CA THR A 74 12.12 -5.71 -25.34
C THR A 74 11.09 -6.45 -26.18
N VAL A 75 10.82 -5.95 -27.40
CA VAL A 75 9.97 -6.61 -28.40
C VAL A 75 10.79 -6.94 -29.63
N GLY A 76 10.93 -8.22 -29.95
CA GLY A 76 11.54 -8.67 -31.21
C GLY A 76 10.66 -8.33 -32.41
N VAL A 77 11.27 -7.85 -33.49
CA VAL A 77 10.59 -7.50 -34.75
C VAL A 77 11.36 -8.00 -35.98
N ASN A 78 10.67 -8.15 -37.11
CA ASN A 78 11.26 -8.53 -38.40
C ASN A 78 11.40 -7.30 -39.30
N ARG A 79 12.64 -6.88 -39.59
CA ARG A 79 12.95 -5.68 -40.37
C ARG A 79 12.32 -5.70 -41.75
N CYS A 80 12.29 -6.85 -42.41
CA CYS A 80 11.70 -7.01 -43.74
C CYS A 80 10.19 -6.72 -43.76
N ILE A 81 9.44 -7.18 -42.75
CA ILE A 81 8.00 -6.94 -42.63
C ILE A 81 7.76 -5.44 -42.38
N LEU A 82 8.41 -4.87 -41.36
CA LEU A 82 8.30 -3.46 -41.01
C LEU A 82 8.65 -2.53 -42.18
N ALA A 83 9.79 -2.75 -42.84
CA ALA A 83 10.22 -1.94 -44.00
C ALA A 83 9.32 -2.09 -45.23
N SER A 84 8.66 -3.24 -45.42
CA SER A 84 7.70 -3.42 -46.51
C SER A 84 6.36 -2.69 -46.29
N ARG A 85 6.04 -2.36 -45.03
CA ARG A 85 4.77 -1.77 -44.62
C ARG A 85 4.87 -0.28 -44.29
N SER A 86 6.06 0.22 -43.97
CA SER A 86 6.32 1.58 -43.53
C SER A 86 7.60 2.15 -44.15
N GLN A 87 7.47 3.30 -44.82
CA GLN A 87 8.60 4.05 -45.35
C GLN A 87 9.58 4.50 -44.24
N PHE A 88 9.06 4.84 -43.05
CA PHE A 88 9.92 5.17 -41.90
C PHE A 88 10.86 4.02 -41.56
N PHE A 89 10.33 2.80 -41.39
CA PHE A 89 11.16 1.63 -41.06
C PHE A 89 12.09 1.24 -42.22
N GLN A 90 11.66 1.43 -43.47
CA GLN A 90 12.53 1.25 -44.64
C GLN A 90 13.75 2.19 -44.59
N GLU A 91 13.54 3.47 -44.27
CA GLU A 91 14.63 4.45 -44.16
C GLU A 91 15.50 4.22 -42.92
N LEU A 92 14.90 3.85 -41.78
CA LEU A 92 15.61 3.52 -40.54
C LEU A 92 16.58 2.36 -40.74
N PHE A 93 16.11 1.23 -41.29
CA PHE A 93 16.95 0.05 -41.47
C PHE A 93 17.95 0.20 -42.64
N ARG A 94 17.66 1.05 -43.64
CA ARG A 94 18.60 1.35 -44.73
C ARG A 94 19.79 2.19 -44.28
N LYS A 95 19.62 3.10 -43.31
CA LYS A 95 20.72 3.92 -42.79
C LYS A 95 21.77 3.09 -42.02
N GLY A 96 21.35 1.93 -41.48
CA GLY A 96 22.16 1.12 -40.58
C GLY A 96 22.28 1.77 -39.20
N SER A 97 22.59 0.94 -38.19
CA SER A 97 23.19 1.46 -36.96
C SER A 97 24.68 1.62 -37.21
N ASP A 98 25.25 2.81 -36.99
CA ASP A 98 26.71 3.07 -37.08
C ASP A 98 27.56 2.23 -36.10
N ASP A 99 26.91 1.47 -35.22
CA ASP A 99 27.48 0.58 -34.21
C ASP A 99 27.88 -0.79 -34.80
N SER A 100 28.65 -0.78 -35.89
CA SER A 100 29.05 -1.97 -36.68
C SER A 100 30.00 -2.96 -35.95
N ASN A 101 30.27 -2.72 -34.66
CA ASN A 101 31.20 -3.47 -33.82
C ASN A 101 30.53 -4.21 -32.64
N LYS A 102 29.19 -4.26 -32.56
CA LYS A 102 28.48 -5.04 -31.51
C LYS A 102 27.85 -6.30 -32.09
N GLU A 103 28.29 -7.45 -31.60
CA GLU A 103 27.63 -8.73 -31.87
C GLU A 103 26.23 -8.75 -31.24
N GLY A 104 25.17 -8.71 -32.05
CA GLY A 104 23.79 -8.77 -31.56
C GLY A 104 22.73 -8.34 -32.57
N LYS A 105 21.45 -8.46 -32.19
CA LYS A 105 20.32 -7.87 -32.93
C LYS A 105 20.38 -6.33 -32.77
N PRO A 106 20.16 -5.52 -33.82
CA PRO A 106 20.08 -4.06 -33.68
C PRO A 106 18.87 -3.67 -32.84
N ARG A 107 19.08 -2.77 -31.87
CA ARG A 107 18.10 -2.42 -30.84
C ARG A 107 17.76 -0.93 -30.89
N TYR A 108 16.48 -0.60 -30.89
CA TYR A 108 15.96 0.77 -30.99
C TYR A 108 15.11 1.10 -29.75
N LEU A 109 15.17 2.34 -29.25
CA LEU A 109 14.33 2.79 -28.13
C LEU A 109 13.08 3.52 -28.64
N MET A 110 11.89 3.14 -28.16
CA MET A 110 10.64 3.78 -28.59
C MET A 110 10.62 5.30 -28.32
N SER A 111 11.23 5.74 -27.21
CA SER A 111 11.37 7.15 -26.85
C SER A 111 12.26 7.96 -27.80
N GLU A 112 13.20 7.31 -28.51
CA GLU A 112 14.02 7.95 -29.56
C GLU A 112 13.27 7.97 -30.90
N LEU A 113 12.49 6.91 -31.18
CA LEU A 113 11.69 6.81 -32.40
C LEU A 113 10.52 7.79 -32.40
N VAL A 114 9.89 8.02 -31.24
CA VAL A 114 8.69 8.87 -31.06
C VAL A 114 8.98 9.96 -30.01
N PRO A 115 9.73 11.03 -30.34
CA PRO A 115 10.15 12.02 -29.35
C PRO A 115 9.04 13.01 -28.92
N ASN A 116 8.04 13.24 -29.79
CA ASN A 116 6.96 14.21 -29.55
C ASN A 116 5.74 13.61 -28.81
N GLY A 117 5.83 12.37 -28.35
CA GLY A 117 4.72 11.64 -27.73
C GLY A 117 5.18 10.38 -27.02
N GLY A 118 4.24 9.61 -26.48
CA GLY A 118 4.49 8.30 -25.89
C GLY A 118 3.76 7.20 -26.67
N VAL A 119 4.28 5.98 -26.60
CA VAL A 119 3.58 4.76 -27.03
C VAL A 119 3.84 3.72 -25.95
N GLY A 120 2.79 3.31 -25.24
CA GLY A 120 2.86 2.26 -24.23
C GLY A 120 3.03 0.86 -24.85
N TYR A 121 3.44 -0.11 -24.03
CA TYR A 121 3.73 -1.47 -24.49
C TYR A 121 2.52 -2.13 -25.18
N GLU A 122 1.33 -2.03 -24.60
CA GLU A 122 0.10 -2.61 -25.17
C GLU A 122 -0.31 -1.92 -26.49
N ALA A 123 -0.23 -0.60 -26.55
CA ALA A 123 -0.51 0.16 -27.77
C ALA A 123 0.48 -0.20 -28.89
N PHE A 124 1.76 -0.36 -28.56
CA PHE A 124 2.76 -0.84 -29.52
C PHE A 124 2.50 -2.27 -29.97
N LYS A 125 2.13 -3.22 -29.09
CA LYS A 125 1.79 -4.60 -29.49
C LYS A 125 0.59 -4.65 -30.44
N VAL A 126 -0.44 -3.82 -30.22
CA VAL A 126 -1.60 -3.73 -31.14
C VAL A 126 -1.22 -3.08 -32.48
N PHE A 127 -0.41 -2.02 -32.46
CA PHE A 127 0.13 -1.40 -33.67
C PHE A 127 1.02 -2.38 -34.48
N LEU A 128 1.87 -3.15 -33.79
CA LEU A 128 2.75 -4.14 -34.38
C LEU A 128 1.96 -5.31 -34.99
N ASN A 129 0.89 -5.76 -34.33
CA ASN A 129 -0.04 -6.72 -34.93
C ASN A 129 -0.59 -6.19 -36.26
N TYR A 130 -1.10 -4.96 -36.29
CA TYR A 130 -1.60 -4.33 -37.52
C TYR A 130 -0.55 -4.25 -38.65
N LEU A 131 0.73 -4.06 -38.33
CA LEU A 131 1.81 -4.12 -39.32
C LEU A 131 1.93 -5.51 -39.97
N TYR A 132 1.84 -6.58 -39.17
CA TYR A 132 2.00 -7.98 -39.62
C TYR A 132 0.74 -8.54 -40.30
N THR A 133 -0.45 -8.24 -39.76
CA THR A 133 -1.72 -8.86 -40.17
C THR A 133 -2.56 -7.98 -41.09
N GLY A 134 -2.37 -6.66 -41.04
CA GLY A 134 -3.28 -5.67 -41.62
C GLY A 134 -4.63 -5.55 -40.89
N LYS A 135 -4.84 -6.30 -39.80
CA LYS A 135 -6.03 -6.29 -38.95
C LYS A 135 -5.74 -5.45 -37.70
N LEU A 136 -6.64 -4.56 -37.32
CA LEU A 136 -6.50 -3.81 -36.06
C LEU A 136 -7.27 -4.54 -34.95
N ASN A 137 -6.55 -5.03 -33.95
CA ASN A 137 -7.16 -5.73 -32.82
C ASN A 137 -8.02 -4.79 -31.95
N PRO A 138 -9.04 -5.32 -31.25
CA PRO A 138 -9.79 -4.57 -30.26
C PRO A 138 -8.87 -3.91 -29.23
N SER A 139 -9.26 -2.73 -28.73
CA SER A 139 -8.48 -2.02 -27.72
C SER A 139 -8.44 -2.82 -26.41
N PRO A 140 -7.26 -3.13 -25.84
CA PRO A 140 -7.17 -3.92 -24.61
C PRO A 140 -7.77 -3.16 -23.44
N ARG A 141 -8.79 -3.73 -22.79
CA ARG A 141 -9.55 -3.04 -21.72
C ARG A 141 -8.64 -2.57 -20.58
N GLU A 142 -7.63 -3.35 -20.23
CA GLU A 142 -6.68 -3.06 -19.16
C GLU A 142 -5.93 -1.73 -19.28
N VAL A 143 -5.79 -1.19 -20.52
CA VAL A 143 -5.22 0.15 -20.79
C VAL A 143 -6.20 1.14 -21.41
N SER A 144 -7.30 0.68 -22.02
CA SER A 144 -8.25 1.54 -22.75
C SER A 144 -9.59 1.75 -22.04
N THR A 145 -9.75 1.30 -20.79
CA THR A 145 -10.86 1.68 -19.91
C THR A 145 -10.33 2.26 -18.60
N CYS A 146 -11.22 2.81 -17.76
CA CYS A 146 -10.86 3.33 -16.43
C CYS A 146 -11.42 2.43 -15.31
N VAL A 147 -11.01 2.66 -14.06
CA VAL A 147 -11.46 1.89 -12.88
C VAL A 147 -12.67 2.50 -12.16
N ASP A 148 -13.31 3.49 -12.77
CA ASP A 148 -14.62 3.98 -12.35
C ASP A 148 -15.72 3.06 -12.91
N ASP A 149 -16.38 2.32 -12.02
CA ASP A 149 -17.44 1.36 -12.34
C ASP A 149 -18.71 2.05 -12.89
N GLY A 150 -18.90 3.35 -12.59
CA GLY A 150 -20.00 4.16 -13.13
C GLY A 150 -19.73 4.72 -14.52
N CYS A 151 -18.54 4.52 -15.08
CA CYS A 151 -18.14 5.12 -16.35
C CYS A 151 -18.56 4.24 -17.55
N PRO A 152 -19.27 4.78 -18.57
CA PRO A 152 -19.59 4.03 -19.79
C PRO A 152 -18.37 3.79 -20.70
N HIS A 153 -17.18 4.32 -20.34
CA HIS A 153 -15.92 4.28 -21.09
C HIS A 153 -15.97 4.85 -22.53
N ASP A 154 -17.04 5.58 -22.86
CA ASP A 154 -17.31 6.19 -24.16
C ASP A 154 -16.24 7.24 -24.59
N ALA A 155 -15.64 7.92 -23.61
CA ALA A 155 -14.59 8.93 -23.78
C ALA A 155 -13.84 9.21 -22.46
N CYS A 156 -13.44 8.16 -21.72
CA CYS A 156 -12.63 8.33 -20.50
C CYS A 156 -11.15 8.58 -20.81
N GLY A 157 -10.41 9.15 -19.85
CA GLY A 157 -8.98 9.48 -20.00
C GLY A 157 -8.13 8.33 -20.56
N PRO A 158 -8.18 7.10 -19.99
CA PRO A 158 -7.53 5.92 -20.54
C PRO A 158 -7.89 5.60 -22.00
N ALA A 159 -9.17 5.65 -22.37
CA ALA A 159 -9.62 5.38 -23.73
C ALA A 159 -9.08 6.41 -24.73
N ILE A 160 -9.01 7.68 -24.32
CA ILE A 160 -8.45 8.78 -25.11
C ILE A 160 -6.93 8.63 -25.25
N ASN A 161 -6.22 8.45 -24.13
CA ASN A 161 -4.76 8.33 -24.10
C ASN A 161 -4.27 7.13 -24.93
N TYR A 162 -4.90 5.97 -24.82
CA TYR A 162 -4.58 4.80 -25.64
C TYR A 162 -4.71 5.08 -27.15
N VAL A 163 -5.73 5.84 -27.57
CA VAL A 163 -5.93 6.20 -28.99
C VAL A 163 -4.96 7.32 -29.41
N VAL A 164 -4.54 8.19 -28.50
CA VAL A 164 -3.47 9.17 -28.70
C VAL A 164 -2.11 8.48 -28.89
N GLU A 165 -1.78 7.45 -28.11
CA GLU A 165 -0.58 6.62 -28.30
C GLU A 165 -0.58 5.94 -29.68
N LEU A 166 -1.72 5.37 -30.11
CA LEU A 166 -1.88 4.83 -31.46
C LEU A 166 -1.76 5.91 -32.55
N MET A 167 -2.15 7.16 -32.28
CA MET A 167 -1.96 8.28 -33.21
C MET A 167 -0.48 8.62 -33.36
N TYR A 168 0.26 8.74 -32.26
CA TYR A 168 1.70 8.98 -32.31
C TYR A 168 2.43 7.86 -33.04
N ALA A 169 2.15 6.59 -32.73
CA ALA A 169 2.72 5.45 -33.44
C ALA A 169 2.40 5.48 -34.94
N SER A 170 1.12 5.60 -35.31
CA SER A 170 0.70 5.57 -36.71
C SER A 170 1.22 6.76 -37.52
N SER A 171 1.26 7.96 -36.96
CA SER A 171 1.81 9.15 -37.61
C SER A 171 3.32 9.07 -37.79
N THR A 172 4.07 8.77 -36.72
CA THR A 172 5.54 8.70 -36.76
C THR A 172 6.02 7.58 -37.68
N PHE A 173 5.38 6.41 -37.64
CA PHE A 173 5.69 5.29 -38.52
C PHE A 173 4.99 5.36 -39.90
N GLN A 174 4.42 6.52 -40.25
CA GLN A 174 3.89 6.87 -41.59
C GLN A 174 2.76 5.95 -42.11
N MET A 175 1.95 5.39 -41.22
CA MET A 175 0.84 4.48 -41.53
C MET A 175 -0.45 5.24 -41.86
N LYS A 176 -0.54 5.78 -43.08
CA LYS A 176 -1.59 6.72 -43.52
C LYS A 176 -3.03 6.23 -43.30
N GLU A 177 -3.32 4.96 -43.58
CA GLU A 177 -4.64 4.37 -43.40
C GLU A 177 -5.04 4.32 -41.92
N LEU A 178 -4.08 3.99 -41.05
CA LEU A 178 -4.29 3.93 -39.61
C LEU A 178 -4.44 5.34 -39.01
N VAL A 179 -3.65 6.32 -39.47
CA VAL A 179 -3.84 7.74 -39.09
C VAL A 179 -5.27 8.20 -39.39
N GLN A 180 -5.81 7.92 -40.58
CA GLN A 180 -7.19 8.30 -40.91
C GLN A 180 -8.24 7.62 -40.01
N LEU A 181 -8.05 6.34 -39.68
CA LEU A 181 -8.94 5.60 -38.78
C LEU A 181 -8.91 6.18 -37.35
N VAL A 182 -7.71 6.37 -36.81
CA VAL A 182 -7.48 6.87 -35.44
C VAL A 182 -7.94 8.33 -35.33
N GLN A 183 -7.72 9.17 -36.35
CA GLN A 183 -8.18 10.56 -36.39
C GLN A 183 -9.72 10.64 -36.28
N ARG A 184 -10.46 9.77 -36.97
CA ARG A 184 -11.94 9.72 -36.83
C ARG A 184 -12.37 9.36 -35.41
N ARG A 185 -11.68 8.40 -34.77
CA ARG A 185 -11.98 8.00 -33.38
C ARG A 185 -11.67 9.13 -32.39
N LEU A 186 -10.56 9.84 -32.57
CA LEU A 186 -10.23 11.03 -31.79
C LEU A 186 -11.25 12.16 -31.97
N SER A 187 -11.70 12.43 -33.21
CA SER A 187 -12.76 13.41 -33.47
C SER A 187 -14.04 13.13 -32.69
N ASN A 188 -14.45 11.86 -32.61
CA ASN A 188 -15.64 11.46 -31.83
C ASN A 188 -15.45 11.66 -30.32
N PHE A 189 -14.22 11.57 -29.80
CA PHE A 189 -13.94 11.87 -28.39
C PHE A 189 -14.01 13.37 -28.09
N VAL A 190 -13.61 14.27 -29.01
CA VAL A 190 -13.62 15.73 -28.78
C VAL A 190 -15.01 16.26 -28.39
N GLU A 191 -16.08 15.65 -28.92
CA GLU A 191 -17.46 16.02 -28.62
C GLU A 191 -17.95 15.50 -27.26
N LYS A 192 -17.47 14.31 -26.84
CA LYS A 192 -17.94 13.59 -25.66
C LYS A 192 -17.08 13.78 -24.40
N ALA A 193 -15.80 14.13 -24.56
CA ALA A 193 -14.83 14.19 -23.49
C ALA A 193 -15.05 15.41 -22.57
N LEU A 194 -14.56 15.29 -21.33
CA LEU A 194 -14.32 16.45 -20.46
C LEU A 194 -13.27 17.36 -21.11
N ILE A 195 -13.32 18.66 -20.81
CA ILE A 195 -12.51 19.63 -21.54
C ILE A 195 -11.01 19.44 -21.34
N GLU A 196 -10.61 18.99 -20.14
CA GLU A 196 -9.24 18.66 -19.80
C GLU A 196 -8.74 17.42 -20.55
N ASP A 197 -9.64 16.51 -20.91
CA ASP A 197 -9.31 15.27 -21.62
C ASP A 197 -9.25 15.50 -23.16
N VAL A 198 -9.69 16.67 -23.64
CA VAL A 198 -9.44 17.15 -25.03
C VAL A 198 -7.98 17.65 -25.21
N ILE A 199 -7.31 18.08 -24.13
CA ILE A 199 -5.92 18.58 -24.15
C ILE A 199 -4.93 17.59 -24.81
N PRO A 200 -4.86 16.30 -24.41
CA PRO A 200 -3.96 15.34 -25.07
C PRO A 200 -4.31 15.11 -26.55
N ILE A 201 -5.60 15.18 -26.92
CA ILE A 201 -6.05 15.07 -28.32
C ILE A 201 -5.53 16.26 -29.13
N LEU A 202 -5.62 17.49 -28.59
CA LEU A 202 -5.09 18.69 -29.23
C LEU A 202 -3.58 18.59 -29.44
N LYS A 203 -2.83 18.20 -28.38
CA LYS A 203 -1.35 18.07 -28.45
C LYS A 203 -0.94 17.07 -29.54
N ALA A 204 -1.60 15.91 -29.58
CA ALA A 204 -1.38 14.91 -30.63
C ALA A 204 -1.75 15.44 -32.03
N ALA A 205 -2.86 16.16 -32.18
CA ALA A 205 -3.27 16.75 -33.45
C ALA A 205 -2.30 17.82 -33.95
N PHE A 206 -1.71 18.62 -33.05
CA PHE A 206 -0.66 19.58 -33.39
C PHE A 206 0.64 18.88 -33.81
N HIS A 207 1.18 17.98 -32.98
CA HIS A 207 2.43 17.26 -33.28
C HIS A 207 2.34 16.39 -34.54
N CYS A 208 1.18 15.77 -34.81
CA CYS A 208 0.93 14.94 -35.99
C CYS A 208 0.36 15.74 -37.19
N GLN A 209 0.32 17.07 -37.11
CA GLN A 209 -0.09 17.98 -38.21
C GLN A 209 -1.52 17.73 -38.75
N LEU A 210 -2.44 17.29 -37.89
CA LEU A 210 -3.81 16.91 -38.22
C LEU A 210 -4.76 18.12 -38.22
N SER A 211 -4.61 19.01 -39.21
CA SER A 211 -5.30 20.31 -39.29
C SER A 211 -6.80 20.29 -38.99
N GLN A 212 -7.56 19.32 -39.50
CA GLN A 212 -9.00 19.20 -39.25
C GLN A 212 -9.31 18.87 -37.77
N LEU A 213 -8.58 17.93 -37.17
CA LEU A 213 -8.76 17.55 -35.76
C LEU A 213 -8.29 18.68 -34.84
N LEU A 214 -7.16 19.32 -35.16
CA LEU A 214 -6.62 20.46 -34.43
C LEU A 214 -7.63 21.62 -34.41
N SER A 215 -8.22 21.97 -35.56
CA SER A 215 -9.27 22.99 -35.65
C SER A 215 -10.50 22.63 -34.82
N HIS A 216 -10.91 21.36 -34.79
CA HIS A 216 -12.02 20.91 -33.96
C HIS A 216 -11.71 21.07 -32.47
N CYS A 217 -10.54 20.63 -32.01
CA CYS A 217 -10.11 20.79 -30.61
C CYS A 217 -10.02 22.28 -30.22
N ILE A 218 -9.42 23.13 -31.06
CA ILE A 218 -9.31 24.58 -30.84
C ILE A 218 -10.70 25.21 -30.67
N GLN A 219 -11.66 24.87 -31.54
CA GLN A 219 -13.03 25.37 -31.41
C GLN A 219 -13.74 24.86 -30.15
N ARG A 220 -13.51 23.60 -29.76
CA ARG A 220 -14.09 23.01 -28.54
C ARG A 220 -13.57 23.68 -27.26
N ILE A 221 -12.31 24.11 -27.25
CA ILE A 221 -11.63 24.78 -26.13
C ILE A 221 -11.88 26.29 -26.13
N ALA A 222 -11.99 26.93 -27.30
CA ALA A 222 -12.41 28.33 -27.37
C ALA A 222 -13.78 28.55 -26.71
N ARG A 223 -14.72 27.62 -26.90
CA ARG A 223 -16.08 27.65 -26.32
C ARG A 223 -16.20 27.12 -24.87
N SER A 224 -15.09 26.80 -24.21
CA SER A 224 -15.11 26.31 -22.82
C SER A 224 -14.72 27.37 -21.79
N ASP A 225 -14.90 27.01 -20.53
CA ASP A 225 -14.50 27.71 -19.31
C ASP A 225 -13.03 27.47 -18.89
N LEU A 226 -12.22 26.82 -19.75
CA LEU A 226 -10.80 26.60 -19.47
C LEU A 226 -10.06 27.94 -19.38
N ASP A 227 -9.40 28.21 -18.26
CA ASP A 227 -8.77 29.50 -17.97
C ASP A 227 -7.66 29.92 -18.97
N TYR A 228 -7.44 31.23 -19.14
CA TYR A 228 -6.43 31.83 -20.00
C TYR A 228 -4.99 31.52 -19.59
N MET A 229 -4.70 31.31 -18.30
CA MET A 229 -3.37 30.86 -17.84
C MET A 229 -3.17 29.39 -18.20
N ALA A 230 -4.18 28.56 -17.96
CA ALA A 230 -4.17 27.15 -18.35
C ALA A 230 -3.94 26.98 -19.86
N ILE A 231 -4.61 27.78 -20.70
CA ILE A 231 -4.37 27.83 -22.15
C ILE A 231 -2.90 28.13 -22.46
N GLY A 232 -2.34 29.17 -21.82
CA GLY A 232 -0.95 29.57 -22.06
C GLY A 232 0.11 28.59 -21.56
N LYS A 233 -0.23 27.69 -20.63
CA LYS A 233 0.64 26.63 -20.11
C LYS A 233 0.52 25.32 -20.86
N GLU A 234 -0.70 24.93 -21.24
CA GLU A 234 -0.99 23.63 -21.83
C GLU A 234 -0.74 23.57 -23.34
N PHE A 235 -0.75 24.70 -24.05
CA PHE A 235 -0.72 24.70 -25.52
C PHE A 235 0.46 25.49 -26.10
N PRO A 236 0.98 25.08 -27.29
CA PRO A 236 1.93 25.89 -28.06
C PRO A 236 1.45 27.33 -28.26
N HIS A 237 2.38 28.28 -28.38
CA HIS A 237 2.05 29.70 -28.47
C HIS A 237 1.11 30.05 -29.64
N GLU A 238 1.26 29.38 -30.78
CA GLU A 238 0.39 29.53 -31.95
C GLU A 238 -1.07 29.17 -31.61
N VAL A 239 -1.28 27.93 -31.12
CA VAL A 239 -2.58 27.42 -30.68
C VAL A 239 -3.19 28.27 -29.56
N SER A 240 -2.37 28.71 -28.61
CA SER A 240 -2.79 29.62 -27.53
C SER A 240 -3.34 30.94 -28.07
N ASN A 241 -2.72 31.50 -29.09
CA ASN A 241 -3.15 32.75 -29.72
C ASN A 241 -4.42 32.56 -30.53
N ASP A 242 -4.56 31.44 -31.25
CA ASP A 242 -5.78 31.08 -31.98
C ASP A 242 -6.98 30.99 -31.04
N ILE A 243 -6.87 30.22 -29.95
CA ILE A 243 -7.92 30.07 -28.92
C ILE A 243 -8.30 31.44 -28.33
N LYS A 244 -7.32 32.27 -27.97
CA LYS A 244 -7.56 33.63 -27.43
C LYS A 244 -8.27 34.52 -28.44
N SER A 245 -7.87 34.49 -29.71
CA SER A 245 -8.48 35.29 -30.78
C SER A 245 -9.93 34.90 -31.05
N LEU A 246 -10.26 33.61 -30.93
CA LEU A 246 -11.62 33.11 -31.09
C LEU A 246 -12.52 33.54 -29.92
N ARG A 247 -12.01 33.53 -28.69
CA ARG A 247 -12.74 34.02 -27.51
C ARG A 247 -13.01 35.52 -27.58
N LEU A 248 -12.00 36.32 -27.94
CA LEU A 248 -12.17 37.77 -28.14
C LEU A 248 -13.29 38.07 -29.15
N LYS A 249 -13.30 37.38 -30.31
CA LYS A 249 -14.36 37.52 -31.33
C LYS A 249 -15.76 37.11 -30.86
N SER A 250 -15.89 36.26 -29.83
CA SER A 250 -17.20 35.97 -29.23
C SER A 250 -17.64 36.98 -28.16
N HIS A 251 -16.71 37.75 -27.60
CA HIS A 251 -16.99 38.75 -26.55
C HIS A 251 -17.18 40.19 -27.06
N GLU A 252 -16.91 40.48 -28.35
CA GLU A 252 -17.18 41.80 -28.97
C GLU A 252 -18.68 42.21 -29.00
N ASN A 253 -19.59 41.39 -28.46
CA ASN A 253 -21.03 41.66 -28.37
C ASN A 253 -21.52 42.13 -26.98
N ASP A 254 -20.73 42.07 -25.89
CA ASP A 254 -21.16 42.47 -24.54
C ASP A 254 -20.18 43.45 -23.86
N GLU A 255 -20.65 44.70 -23.74
CA GLU A 255 -20.24 45.88 -22.95
C GLU A 255 -18.76 46.21 -22.59
N SER A 256 -18.40 47.48 -22.82
CA SER A 256 -17.02 47.98 -22.92
C SER A 256 -16.47 48.73 -21.70
N SER A 257 -17.16 48.73 -20.54
CA SER A 257 -16.84 49.63 -19.40
C SER A 257 -16.41 48.94 -18.10
N MET A 258 -16.63 47.63 -17.95
CA MET A 258 -16.19 46.86 -16.76
C MET A 258 -14.74 46.35 -16.88
N MET A 259 -14.22 46.33 -18.12
CA MET A 259 -12.99 45.64 -18.52
C MET A 259 -11.70 46.25 -17.94
N GLU A 260 -11.66 47.55 -17.62
CA GLU A 260 -10.40 48.25 -17.31
C GLU A 260 -9.87 47.96 -15.89
N ILE A 261 -10.76 47.68 -14.93
CA ILE A 261 -10.40 47.30 -13.55
C ILE A 261 -9.98 45.83 -13.51
N GLU A 262 -10.75 44.95 -14.16
CA GLU A 262 -10.48 43.51 -14.30
C GLU A 262 -9.11 43.26 -14.97
N LEU A 263 -8.75 44.09 -15.97
CA LEU A 263 -7.43 44.08 -16.62
C LEU A 263 -6.26 44.54 -15.73
N ILE A 264 -6.50 45.25 -14.61
CA ILE A 264 -5.44 45.63 -13.66
C ILE A 264 -5.25 44.52 -12.62
N GLU A 265 -6.33 43.91 -12.17
CA GLU A 265 -6.32 42.80 -11.23
C GLU A 265 -5.72 41.53 -11.85
N ASP A 266 -6.12 41.16 -13.08
CA ASP A 266 -5.47 40.08 -13.85
C ASP A 266 -3.97 40.33 -14.02
N LYS A 267 -3.52 41.58 -14.25
CA LYS A 267 -2.08 41.91 -14.33
C LYS A 267 -1.34 41.69 -13.00
N ARG A 268 -2.00 41.83 -11.85
CA ARG A 268 -1.41 41.57 -10.53
C ARG A 268 -1.38 40.07 -10.24
N ILE A 269 -2.49 39.36 -10.43
CA ILE A 269 -2.59 37.89 -10.29
C ILE A 269 -1.56 37.20 -11.20
N ARG A 270 -1.42 37.65 -12.45
CA ARG A 270 -0.41 37.16 -13.40
C ARG A 270 1.05 37.38 -12.97
N ARG A 271 1.34 38.34 -12.06
CA ARG A 271 2.68 38.47 -11.45
C ARG A 271 2.89 37.41 -10.37
N ILE A 272 1.88 37.15 -9.55
CA ILE A 272 1.90 36.09 -8.53
C ILE A 272 2.13 34.73 -9.19
N HIS A 273 1.38 34.41 -10.26
CA HIS A 273 1.58 33.18 -11.03
C HIS A 273 2.97 33.08 -11.69
N LYS A 274 3.56 34.21 -12.12
CA LYS A 274 4.94 34.24 -12.65
C LYS A 274 6.02 34.04 -11.58
N ALA A 275 5.78 34.47 -10.35
CA ALA A 275 6.66 34.17 -9.23
C ALA A 275 6.60 32.66 -8.89
N LEU A 276 5.39 32.08 -8.88
CA LEU A 276 5.18 30.62 -8.76
C LEU A 276 5.83 29.82 -9.91
N ASP A 277 5.83 30.35 -11.14
CA ASP A 277 6.55 29.76 -12.28
C ASP A 277 8.07 29.79 -12.16
N SER A 278 8.59 30.65 -11.29
CA SER A 278 10.03 30.86 -11.04
C SER A 278 10.48 30.19 -9.73
N ASP A 279 9.59 29.40 -9.11
CA ASP A 279 9.72 28.81 -7.77
C ASP A 279 10.05 29.81 -6.64
N ASP A 280 9.77 31.10 -6.86
CA ASP A 280 10.10 32.20 -5.94
C ASP A 280 8.92 32.49 -4.98
N VAL A 281 8.82 31.66 -3.95
CA VAL A 281 7.74 31.74 -2.94
C VAL A 281 7.91 32.95 -2.01
N GLU A 282 9.13 33.47 -1.84
CA GLU A 282 9.37 34.72 -1.11
C GLU A 282 8.79 35.92 -1.88
N LEU A 283 9.01 35.99 -3.19
CA LEU A 283 8.40 37.01 -4.05
C LEU A 283 6.88 36.89 -4.09
N VAL A 284 6.31 35.68 -4.07
CA VAL A 284 4.86 35.50 -3.87
C VAL A 284 4.41 36.15 -2.56
N GLY A 285 5.10 35.85 -1.45
CA GLY A 285 4.82 36.45 -0.14
C GLY A 285 5.00 37.97 -0.08
N LEU A 286 5.89 38.55 -0.89
CA LEU A 286 6.06 40.01 -1.03
C LEU A 286 4.94 40.63 -1.88
N LEU A 287 4.61 40.05 -3.02
CA LEU A 287 3.53 40.53 -3.90
C LEU A 287 2.16 40.51 -3.20
N LEU A 288 1.90 39.52 -2.34
CA LEU A 288 0.71 39.42 -1.50
C LEU A 288 0.70 40.43 -0.33
N LYS A 289 1.85 40.98 0.06
CA LYS A 289 1.95 42.04 1.09
C LYS A 289 1.87 43.45 0.50
N GLU A 290 2.34 43.62 -0.73
CA GLU A 290 2.32 44.90 -1.47
C GLU A 290 0.98 45.15 -2.21
N SER A 291 0.07 44.18 -2.25
CA SER A 291 -1.23 44.31 -2.90
C SER A 291 -2.36 43.76 -2.03
N ASP A 292 -3.58 44.28 -2.24
CA ASP A 292 -4.78 43.87 -1.50
C ASP A 292 -5.34 42.49 -1.94
N ILE A 293 -4.55 41.68 -2.63
CA ILE A 293 -4.95 40.40 -3.24
C ILE A 293 -4.50 39.25 -2.33
N THR A 294 -5.43 38.37 -1.93
CA THR A 294 -5.11 37.19 -1.12
C THR A 294 -4.66 36.00 -1.98
N LEU A 295 -4.17 34.93 -1.33
CA LEU A 295 -3.88 33.64 -1.98
C LEU A 295 -5.09 33.06 -2.69
N ASP A 296 -6.29 33.27 -2.13
CA ASP A 296 -7.56 32.76 -2.63
C ASP A 296 -8.04 33.58 -3.84
N ASP A 297 -7.97 34.91 -3.78
CA ASP A 297 -8.32 35.80 -4.90
C ASP A 297 -7.44 35.54 -6.14
N ALA A 298 -6.15 35.29 -5.91
CA ALA A 298 -5.21 34.91 -6.96
C ALA A 298 -5.35 33.46 -7.45
N TYR A 299 -6.21 32.64 -6.83
CA TYR A 299 -6.24 31.17 -7.00
C TYR A 299 -4.83 30.53 -6.95
N ALA A 300 -3.94 31.11 -6.13
CA ALA A 300 -2.51 30.82 -6.14
C ALA A 300 -2.23 29.36 -5.76
N LEU A 301 -3.03 28.79 -4.84
CA LEU A 301 -2.92 27.39 -4.47
C LEU A 301 -3.42 26.45 -5.57
N HIS A 302 -4.52 26.73 -6.27
CA HIS A 302 -4.93 25.94 -7.45
C HIS A 302 -3.86 25.97 -8.53
N TYR A 303 -3.22 27.12 -8.75
CA TYR A 303 -2.15 27.29 -9.72
C TYR A 303 -0.90 26.49 -9.34
N ALA A 304 -0.41 26.64 -8.11
CA ALA A 304 0.74 25.87 -7.60
C ALA A 304 0.47 24.37 -7.64
N VAL A 305 -0.72 23.95 -7.20
CA VAL A 305 -1.16 22.55 -7.24
C VAL A 305 -1.28 22.03 -8.68
N ALA A 306 -1.62 22.85 -9.67
CA ALA A 306 -1.68 22.44 -11.08
C ALA A 306 -0.30 22.34 -11.75
N TYR A 307 0.59 23.32 -11.53
CA TYR A 307 1.75 23.54 -12.41
C TYR A 307 3.12 23.48 -11.72
N CYS A 308 3.21 23.78 -10.42
CA CYS A 308 4.48 23.86 -9.70
C CYS A 308 4.91 22.52 -9.09
N ASP A 309 6.15 22.45 -8.61
CA ASP A 309 6.66 21.26 -7.92
C ASP A 309 6.02 21.05 -6.53
N PRO A 310 5.94 19.80 -6.02
CA PRO A 310 5.36 19.52 -4.70
C PRO A 310 6.01 20.27 -3.53
N LYS A 311 7.28 20.71 -3.69
CA LYS A 311 8.00 21.56 -2.72
C LYS A 311 7.35 22.95 -2.65
N VAL A 312 7.23 23.62 -3.79
CA VAL A 312 6.57 24.94 -3.93
C VAL A 312 5.14 24.88 -3.42
N VAL A 313 4.39 23.81 -3.72
CA VAL A 313 3.03 23.63 -3.16
C VAL A 313 3.05 23.64 -1.62
N LYS A 314 3.99 22.93 -0.99
CA LYS A 314 4.12 22.87 0.48
C LYS A 314 4.53 24.23 1.08
N GLU A 315 5.38 24.98 0.38
CA GLU A 315 5.82 26.32 0.80
C GLU A 315 4.69 27.35 0.65
N VAL A 316 3.92 27.31 -0.46
CA VAL A 316 2.72 28.15 -0.65
C VAL A 316 1.66 27.85 0.41
N LEU A 317 1.46 26.57 0.78
CA LEU A 317 0.61 26.18 1.92
C LEU A 317 1.11 26.72 3.28
N SER A 318 2.35 27.21 3.38
CA SER A 318 2.90 27.82 4.59
C SER A 318 2.85 29.35 4.62
N LEU A 319 2.52 30.01 3.50
CA LEU A 319 2.48 31.48 3.42
C LEU A 319 1.25 32.12 4.10
N GLY A 320 0.18 31.37 4.34
CA GLY A 320 -1.03 31.88 5.00
C GLY A 320 -2.18 30.87 5.07
N GLU A 321 -3.32 31.31 5.59
CA GLU A 321 -4.58 30.56 5.61
C GLU A 321 -5.27 30.68 4.24
N ALA A 322 -5.11 29.68 3.39
CA ALA A 322 -5.80 29.57 2.09
C ALA A 322 -6.99 28.60 2.19
N ASN A 323 -8.13 28.93 1.58
CA ASN A 323 -9.32 28.08 1.62
C ASN A 323 -9.17 26.88 0.68
N LEU A 324 -8.78 25.73 1.24
CA LEU A 324 -8.60 24.47 0.52
C LEU A 324 -9.88 23.96 -0.18
N ASN A 325 -11.05 24.41 0.25
CA ASN A 325 -12.34 24.02 -0.32
C ASN A 325 -12.90 25.10 -1.28
N LEU A 326 -12.13 26.17 -1.56
CA LEU A 326 -12.46 27.14 -2.60
C LEU A 326 -12.59 26.44 -3.96
N ARG A 327 -13.73 26.65 -4.61
CA ARG A 327 -14.01 26.15 -5.96
C ARG A 327 -13.61 27.21 -6.97
N ASN A 328 -12.84 26.83 -8.00
CA ASN A 328 -12.54 27.70 -9.13
C ASN A 328 -13.74 27.83 -10.10
N SER A 329 -13.57 28.56 -11.20
CA SER A 329 -14.60 28.76 -12.24
C SER A 329 -15.24 27.47 -12.79
N ARG A 330 -14.53 26.33 -12.76
CA ARG A 330 -15.01 25.00 -13.19
C ARG A 330 -15.68 24.20 -12.06
N GLY A 331 -15.75 24.76 -10.86
CA GLY A 331 -16.22 24.06 -9.66
C GLY A 331 -15.16 23.18 -8.98
N HIS A 332 -13.90 23.20 -9.42
CA HIS A 332 -12.85 22.34 -8.85
C HIS A 332 -12.22 22.97 -7.59
N THR A 333 -12.16 22.20 -6.50
CA THR A 333 -11.29 22.52 -5.35
C THR A 333 -9.83 22.14 -5.65
N VAL A 334 -8.88 22.60 -4.83
CA VAL A 334 -7.45 22.24 -5.00
C VAL A 334 -7.24 20.73 -4.94
N LEU A 335 -8.05 20.00 -4.17
CA LEU A 335 -7.96 18.54 -4.07
C LEU A 335 -8.41 17.83 -5.36
N HIS A 336 -9.38 18.38 -6.09
CA HIS A 336 -9.76 17.90 -7.43
C HIS A 336 -8.63 18.13 -8.45
N VAL A 337 -7.93 19.27 -8.38
CA VAL A 337 -6.76 19.56 -9.23
C VAL A 337 -5.60 18.61 -8.90
N ALA A 338 -5.33 18.37 -7.62
CA ALA A 338 -4.33 17.41 -7.18
C ALA A 338 -4.65 15.96 -7.61
N ALA A 339 -5.91 15.56 -7.53
CA ALA A 339 -6.40 14.26 -8.01
C ALA A 339 -6.11 14.05 -9.51
N ARG A 340 -6.26 15.09 -10.35
CA ARG A 340 -5.90 15.03 -11.78
C ARG A 340 -4.40 14.86 -12.02
N ARG A 341 -3.53 15.39 -11.16
CA ARG A 341 -2.07 15.19 -11.27
C ARG A 341 -1.58 13.81 -10.85
N LYS A 342 -2.38 13.03 -10.11
CA LYS A 342 -2.03 11.69 -9.61
C LYS A 342 -0.72 11.68 -8.80
N LEU A 343 -0.48 12.73 -8.00
CA LEU A 343 0.71 12.88 -7.16
C LEU A 343 0.34 12.79 -5.67
N PRO A 344 0.61 11.66 -4.99
CA PRO A 344 0.39 11.51 -3.55
C PRO A 344 1.11 12.57 -2.71
N ALA A 345 2.29 13.01 -3.16
CA ALA A 345 3.08 14.07 -2.51
C ALA A 345 2.40 15.45 -2.49
N VAL A 346 1.38 15.67 -3.33
CA VAL A 346 0.54 16.88 -3.34
C VAL A 346 -0.77 16.63 -2.59
N LEU A 347 -1.38 15.44 -2.74
CA LEU A 347 -2.60 15.07 -2.02
C LEU A 347 -2.41 15.06 -0.49
N VAL A 348 -1.34 14.44 0.02
CA VAL A 348 -1.14 14.27 1.46
C VAL A 348 -1.07 15.62 2.21
N PRO A 349 -0.22 16.61 1.82
CA PRO A 349 -0.19 17.91 2.49
C PRO A 349 -1.52 18.68 2.46
N LEU A 350 -2.34 18.50 1.41
CA LEU A 350 -3.66 19.12 1.31
C LEU A 350 -4.65 18.46 2.28
N LEU A 351 -4.66 17.13 2.37
CA LEU A 351 -5.50 16.39 3.31
C LEU A 351 -5.08 16.62 4.78
N ASP A 352 -3.77 16.67 5.07
CA ASP A 352 -3.24 16.97 6.39
C ASP A 352 -3.62 18.37 6.89
N ARG A 353 -3.81 19.33 5.97
CA ARG A 353 -4.34 20.68 6.25
C ARG A 353 -5.88 20.77 6.24
N GLY A 354 -6.59 19.66 6.05
CA GLY A 354 -8.05 19.59 6.16
C GLY A 354 -8.84 19.84 4.87
N ALA A 355 -8.25 19.62 3.68
CA ALA A 355 -9.00 19.64 2.43
C ALA A 355 -10.07 18.54 2.41
N SER A 356 -11.32 18.89 2.06
CA SER A 356 -12.45 17.96 2.08
C SER A 356 -12.44 17.03 0.87
N ALA A 357 -12.34 15.72 1.12
CA ALA A 357 -12.48 14.68 0.10
C ALA A 357 -13.94 14.42 -0.32
N LEU A 358 -14.93 15.06 0.32
CA LEU A 358 -16.36 14.92 0.01
C LEU A 358 -16.90 16.02 -0.91
N GLU A 359 -16.14 17.08 -1.16
CA GLU A 359 -16.54 18.12 -2.11
C GLU A 359 -16.76 17.53 -3.50
N THR A 360 -17.71 18.08 -4.24
CA THR A 360 -18.03 17.66 -5.61
C THR A 360 -17.83 18.79 -6.60
N THR A 361 -17.36 18.48 -7.80
CA THR A 361 -17.34 19.39 -8.95
C THR A 361 -18.76 19.79 -9.38
N SER A 362 -18.86 20.75 -10.31
CA SER A 362 -20.15 21.17 -10.89
C SER A 362 -20.91 20.05 -11.62
N ASP A 363 -20.21 19.03 -12.10
CA ASP A 363 -20.77 17.81 -12.71
C ASP A 363 -20.86 16.62 -11.72
N GLY A 364 -20.72 16.87 -10.41
CA GLY A 364 -20.98 15.90 -9.35
C GLY A 364 -19.85 14.90 -9.06
N GLN A 365 -18.67 15.06 -9.67
CA GLN A 365 -17.53 14.18 -9.40
C GLN A 365 -16.84 14.56 -8.09
N THR A 366 -16.50 13.57 -7.28
CA THR A 366 -15.58 13.74 -6.13
C THR A 366 -14.12 13.63 -6.60
N PRO A 367 -13.12 14.01 -5.77
CA PRO A 367 -11.71 13.84 -6.11
C PRO A 367 -11.34 12.38 -6.40
N VAL A 368 -11.95 11.41 -5.69
CA VAL A 368 -11.71 9.98 -5.96
C VAL A 368 -12.30 9.55 -7.30
N ALA A 369 -13.49 10.04 -7.69
CA ALA A 369 -14.10 9.73 -8.98
C ALA A 369 -13.21 10.21 -10.12
N ILE A 370 -12.62 11.40 -10.01
CA ILE A 370 -11.62 11.92 -10.94
C ILE A 370 -10.42 10.96 -11.04
N CYS A 371 -9.82 10.53 -9.92
CA CYS A 371 -8.72 9.57 -9.94
C CYS A 371 -9.12 8.26 -10.63
N ARG A 372 -10.28 7.67 -10.27
CA ARG A 372 -10.76 6.40 -10.84
C ARG A 372 -11.04 6.51 -12.35
N ARG A 373 -11.58 7.63 -12.83
CA ARG A 373 -11.80 7.91 -14.26
C ARG A 373 -10.53 8.12 -15.08
N LEU A 374 -9.43 8.49 -14.45
CA LEU A 374 -8.14 8.70 -15.11
C LEU A 374 -7.17 7.51 -14.99
N THR A 375 -7.41 6.57 -14.08
CA THR A 375 -6.53 5.42 -13.80
C THR A 375 -6.90 4.21 -14.64
N ARG A 376 -5.92 3.53 -15.24
CA ARG A 376 -6.14 2.30 -16.03
C ARG A 376 -6.29 1.08 -15.11
N PRO A 377 -7.09 0.06 -15.43
CA PRO A 377 -7.15 -1.18 -14.66
C PRO A 377 -5.80 -1.85 -14.45
N LYS A 378 -4.90 -1.80 -15.45
CA LYS A 378 -3.52 -2.27 -15.33
C LYS A 378 -2.78 -1.58 -14.17
N ASP A 379 -2.82 -0.24 -14.10
CA ASP A 379 -2.13 0.56 -13.07
C ASP A 379 -2.69 0.31 -11.65
N PHE A 380 -3.98 0.03 -11.56
CA PHE A 380 -4.67 -0.22 -10.29
C PHE A 380 -4.46 -1.65 -9.76
N LEU A 381 -4.47 -2.64 -10.65
CA LEU A 381 -4.32 -4.07 -10.32
C LEU A 381 -2.86 -4.54 -10.28
N GLU A 382 -1.91 -3.72 -10.72
CA GLU A 382 -0.48 -4.05 -10.66
C GLU A 382 -0.05 -4.26 -9.19
N ASN A 383 0.26 -5.51 -8.85
CA ASN A 383 0.71 -5.88 -7.52
C ASN A 383 2.15 -5.41 -7.31
N THR A 384 2.34 -4.53 -6.32
CA THR A 384 3.67 -4.06 -5.91
C THR A 384 4.56 -5.24 -5.53
N LYS A 385 5.60 -5.51 -6.32
CA LYS A 385 6.65 -6.49 -5.97
C LYS A 385 7.42 -5.97 -4.76
N GLN A 386 7.87 -6.88 -3.89
CA GLN A 386 8.52 -6.49 -2.63
C GLN A 386 9.80 -5.66 -2.89
N GLY A 387 9.79 -4.40 -2.43
CA GLY A 387 10.86 -3.43 -2.65
C GLY A 387 10.65 -2.45 -3.82
N GLN A 388 9.59 -2.60 -4.61
CA GLN A 388 9.20 -1.65 -5.66
C GLN A 388 8.26 -0.56 -5.09
N GLU A 389 8.28 0.66 -5.64
CA GLU A 389 7.27 1.68 -5.30
C GLU A 389 5.88 1.23 -5.80
N SER A 390 4.85 1.40 -4.95
CA SER A 390 3.46 1.18 -5.37
C SER A 390 3.04 2.19 -6.43
N ASN A 391 2.17 1.76 -7.36
CA ASN A 391 1.67 2.64 -8.41
C ASN A 391 1.00 3.90 -7.81
N LYS A 392 1.41 5.08 -8.28
CA LYS A 392 0.99 6.38 -7.73
C LYS A 392 -0.51 6.61 -7.88
N ASP A 393 -1.11 6.14 -8.97
CA ASP A 393 -2.53 6.27 -9.27
C ASP A 393 -3.38 5.49 -8.27
N ARG A 394 -2.99 4.23 -8.02
CA ARG A 394 -3.59 3.37 -7.00
C ARG A 394 -3.49 4.02 -5.62
N LEU A 395 -2.32 4.52 -5.24
CA LEU A 395 -2.12 5.18 -3.95
C LEU A 395 -2.99 6.45 -3.80
N CYS A 396 -3.19 7.23 -4.88
CA CYS A 396 -4.10 8.38 -4.85
C CYS A 396 -5.55 7.96 -4.57
N ILE A 397 -6.02 6.88 -5.20
CA ILE A 397 -7.37 6.33 -4.97
C ILE A 397 -7.50 5.83 -3.53
N GLU A 398 -6.59 4.97 -3.07
CA GLU A 398 -6.63 4.40 -1.71
C GLU A 398 -6.58 5.49 -0.62
N LEU A 399 -5.79 6.54 -0.80
CA LEU A 399 -5.73 7.70 0.11
C LEU A 399 -7.05 8.49 0.15
N LEU A 400 -7.62 8.83 -1.01
CA LEU A 400 -8.85 9.60 -1.09
C LEU A 400 -10.05 8.79 -0.59
N GLU A 401 -10.15 7.51 -0.91
CA GLU A 401 -11.20 6.64 -0.36
C GLU A 401 -11.09 6.49 1.16
N ARG A 402 -9.87 6.35 1.71
CA ARG A 402 -9.64 6.33 3.17
C ARG A 402 -10.13 7.62 3.82
N GLU A 403 -9.92 8.76 3.18
CA GLU A 403 -10.35 10.06 3.69
C GLU A 403 -11.86 10.30 3.53
N MET A 404 -12.48 9.81 2.46
CA MET A 404 -13.94 9.79 2.34
C MET A 404 -14.59 8.88 3.39
N ARG A 405 -14.00 7.71 3.70
CA ARG A 405 -14.45 6.85 4.80
C ARG A 405 -14.36 7.58 6.15
N ARG A 406 -13.24 8.24 6.45
CA ARG A 406 -13.07 9.09 7.66
C ARG A 406 -14.13 10.20 7.74
N ASN A 407 -14.40 10.88 6.63
CA ASN A 407 -15.34 12.01 6.60
C ASN A 407 -16.82 11.59 6.60
N SER A 408 -17.19 10.46 6.01
CA SER A 408 -18.56 9.90 6.16
C SER A 408 -18.93 9.67 7.63
N ILE A 409 -17.96 9.21 8.43
CA ILE A 409 -18.11 9.00 9.89
C ILE A 409 -18.20 10.33 10.66
N SER A 410 -17.75 11.45 10.08
CA SER A 410 -17.72 12.77 10.72
C SER A 410 -18.82 13.72 10.24
N GLY A 411 -19.19 13.72 8.96
CA GLY A 411 -20.29 14.52 8.39
C GLY A 411 -21.68 14.07 8.86
N ASN A 412 -21.81 12.79 9.21
CA ASN A 412 -22.98 12.25 9.89
C ASN A 412 -23.14 12.74 11.35
N VAL A 413 -22.33 13.71 11.81
CA VAL A 413 -22.50 14.47 13.06
C VAL A 413 -23.06 15.88 12.80
N SER A 414 -22.85 16.46 11.61
CA SER A 414 -23.35 17.79 11.25
C SER A 414 -24.73 17.79 10.59
N ILE A 415 -25.11 16.72 9.88
CA ILE A 415 -26.45 16.56 9.28
C ILE A 415 -27.40 15.84 10.24
N ILE A 416 -27.65 16.43 11.41
CA ILE A 416 -28.70 15.99 12.35
C ILE A 416 -29.48 17.21 12.84
N SER A 417 -30.16 17.89 11.92
CA SER A 417 -31.15 18.92 12.23
C SER A 417 -32.55 18.61 11.70
N GLU A 418 -32.69 17.83 10.62
CA GLU A 418 -33.98 17.52 9.98
C GLU A 418 -33.99 16.09 9.41
N VAL A 419 -35.11 15.35 9.57
CA VAL A 419 -35.42 14.01 9.00
C VAL A 419 -34.57 12.84 9.60
N ILE A 420 -35.06 11.63 9.94
CA ILE A 420 -36.41 11.03 10.13
C ILE A 420 -36.39 10.06 11.35
N PRO A 421 -37.52 9.68 12.01
CA PRO A 421 -37.48 8.81 13.19
C PRO A 421 -37.05 7.35 12.97
N ASP A 422 -37.35 6.76 11.81
CA ASP A 422 -37.08 5.33 11.55
C ASP A 422 -35.59 5.07 11.24
N ASP A 423 -34.92 6.01 10.56
CA ASP A 423 -33.47 5.99 10.30
C ASP A 423 -32.65 6.00 11.61
N LEU A 424 -33.12 6.78 12.61
CA LEU A 424 -32.52 6.83 13.93
C LEU A 424 -32.48 5.46 14.61
N HIS A 425 -33.50 4.61 14.39
CA HIS A 425 -33.57 3.28 14.99
C HIS A 425 -32.62 2.28 14.34
N VAL A 426 -32.58 2.22 13.01
CA VAL A 426 -31.64 1.36 12.26
C VAL A 426 -30.20 1.71 12.60
N ARG A 427 -29.88 3.01 12.64
CA ARG A 427 -28.54 3.52 12.94
C ARG A 427 -28.14 3.30 14.40
N LEU A 428 -29.09 3.34 15.35
CA LEU A 428 -28.83 2.97 16.74
C LEU A 428 -28.46 1.48 16.85
N ASP A 429 -29.22 0.60 16.19
CA ASP A 429 -29.02 -0.85 16.23
C ASP A 429 -27.66 -1.25 15.66
N TYR A 430 -27.28 -0.71 14.49
CA TYR A 430 -25.93 -0.91 13.92
C TYR A 430 -24.82 -0.50 14.89
N LEU A 431 -24.92 0.67 15.52
CA LEU A 431 -23.92 1.17 16.46
C LEU A 431 -23.85 0.32 17.74
N GLU A 432 -24.98 -0.16 18.25
CA GLU A 432 -25.04 -1.05 19.41
C GLU A 432 -24.46 -2.42 19.11
N ASN A 433 -24.82 -3.02 17.97
CA ASN A 433 -24.27 -4.28 17.48
C ASN A 433 -22.75 -4.19 17.28
N ARG A 434 -22.26 -3.10 16.67
CA ARG A 434 -20.83 -2.85 16.46
C ARG A 434 -20.05 -2.72 17.78
N VAL A 435 -20.59 -1.98 18.76
CA VAL A 435 -19.97 -1.85 20.09
C VAL A 435 -20.07 -3.17 20.87
N ALA A 436 -21.13 -3.96 20.69
CA ALA A 436 -21.27 -5.30 21.27
C ALA A 436 -20.21 -6.27 20.72
N PHE A 437 -19.98 -6.31 19.41
CA PHE A 437 -18.90 -7.11 18.81
C PHE A 437 -17.52 -6.66 19.29
N ALA A 438 -17.26 -5.36 19.34
CA ALA A 438 -16.01 -4.83 19.88
C ALA A 438 -15.79 -5.27 21.35
N ARG A 439 -16.83 -5.26 22.18
CA ARG A 439 -16.78 -5.75 23.58
C ARG A 439 -16.62 -7.27 23.69
N LEU A 440 -17.09 -8.05 22.71
CA LEU A 440 -16.97 -9.51 22.69
C LEU A 440 -15.56 -9.96 22.27
N LEU A 441 -14.95 -9.26 21.31
CA LEU A 441 -13.64 -9.59 20.75
C LEU A 441 -12.49 -8.90 21.51
N PHE A 442 -12.70 -7.66 21.96
CA PHE A 442 -11.71 -6.81 22.65
C PHE A 442 -12.31 -6.11 23.88
N PRO A 443 -12.59 -6.85 24.97
CA PRO A 443 -13.33 -6.34 26.12
C PRO A 443 -12.61 -5.20 26.87
N ALA A 444 -11.27 -5.13 26.85
CA ALA A 444 -10.51 -4.10 27.55
C ALA A 444 -10.42 -2.81 26.73
N GLU A 445 -10.18 -2.95 25.43
CA GLU A 445 -10.01 -1.89 24.45
C GLU A 445 -11.34 -1.19 24.18
N ALA A 446 -12.43 -1.97 24.04
CA ALA A 446 -13.78 -1.42 23.95
C ALA A 446 -14.20 -0.72 25.25
N LYS A 447 -13.76 -1.21 26.42
CA LYS A 447 -14.01 -0.55 27.72
C LYS A 447 -13.28 0.79 27.79
N LEU A 448 -12.00 0.85 27.42
CA LEU A 448 -11.23 2.09 27.35
C LEU A 448 -11.86 3.09 26.36
N ALA A 449 -12.28 2.63 25.19
CA ALA A 449 -12.96 3.47 24.20
C ALA A 449 -14.30 4.04 24.72
N MET A 450 -15.06 3.26 25.50
CA MET A 450 -16.30 3.72 26.17
C MET A 450 -16.02 4.70 27.33
N GLU A 451 -14.95 4.48 28.10
CA GLU A 451 -14.49 5.38 29.18
C GLU A 451 -14.10 6.75 28.62
N MET A 452 -13.23 6.78 27.60
CA MET A 452 -12.85 8.02 26.90
C MET A 452 -14.03 8.65 26.13
N ALA A 453 -15.07 7.88 25.80
CA ALA A 453 -16.29 8.38 25.22
C ALA A 453 -17.27 8.99 26.23
N ASP A 454 -17.06 8.83 27.54
CA ASP A 454 -18.01 9.22 28.59
C ASP A 454 -19.34 8.42 28.52
N ALA A 455 -19.27 7.20 27.98
CA ALA A 455 -20.44 6.38 27.62
C ALA A 455 -20.98 5.49 28.76
N HIS A 456 -20.54 5.70 30.01
CA HIS A 456 -20.92 4.86 31.15
C HIS A 456 -22.41 4.93 31.53
N SER A 457 -23.08 6.06 31.26
CA SER A 457 -24.54 6.21 31.46
C SER A 457 -25.37 5.25 30.60
N THR A 458 -24.81 4.72 29.52
CA THR A 458 -25.46 3.72 28.65
C THR A 458 -25.46 2.30 29.21
N SER A 459 -24.69 2.02 30.28
CA SER A 459 -24.46 0.66 30.79
C SER A 459 -25.65 0.03 31.55
N VAL A 460 -26.71 0.79 31.81
CA VAL A 460 -27.85 0.36 32.66
C VAL A 460 -28.85 -0.54 31.91
N TYR A 461 -28.88 -0.54 30.58
CA TYR A 461 -29.78 -1.41 29.80
C TYR A 461 -29.08 -2.68 29.31
N THR A 462 -28.89 -3.63 30.24
CA THR A 462 -28.48 -5.00 29.93
C THR A 462 -29.66 -5.82 29.39
N GLY A 463 -29.53 -6.31 28.15
CA GLY A 463 -30.38 -7.37 27.61
C GLY A 463 -29.91 -7.80 26.22
N LEU A 464 -29.96 -9.08 25.82
CA LEU A 464 -30.53 -10.25 26.49
C LEU A 464 -29.57 -11.46 26.49
N ALA A 465 -29.19 -11.91 27.69
CA ALA A 465 -29.08 -13.33 28.00
C ALA A 465 -30.38 -13.84 28.65
N ALA A 466 -31.54 -13.33 28.22
CA ALA A 466 -32.86 -13.83 28.57
C ALA A 466 -33.49 -14.49 27.33
N SER A 467 -34.18 -15.60 27.53
CA SER A 467 -34.56 -16.50 26.45
C SER A 467 -36.04 -16.38 26.06
N ARG A 468 -36.28 -16.45 24.74
CA ARG A 468 -37.53 -16.82 24.06
C ARG A 468 -38.75 -15.87 24.19
N GLY A 469 -39.04 -15.24 23.04
CA GLY A 469 -40.27 -15.55 22.30
C GLY A 469 -41.44 -14.58 22.49
N SER A 470 -42.02 -14.15 21.37
CA SER A 470 -43.20 -13.28 21.25
C SER A 470 -43.06 -11.87 21.83
N SER A 471 -43.08 -10.87 20.94
CA SER A 471 -43.71 -9.55 21.15
C SER A 471 -43.70 -8.99 22.59
N GLY A 472 -42.54 -8.48 23.03
CA GLY A 472 -42.34 -7.82 24.33
C GLY A 472 -40.85 -7.88 24.74
N ASN A 473 -40.20 -6.82 25.24
CA ASN A 473 -40.72 -5.58 25.81
C ASN A 473 -40.04 -4.33 25.22
N LEU A 474 -40.73 -3.63 24.33
CA LEU A 474 -40.49 -2.20 24.02
C LEU A 474 -41.37 -1.27 24.88
N ARG A 475 -41.83 -1.79 26.03
CA ARG A 475 -42.72 -1.11 26.99
C ARG A 475 -42.24 -1.24 28.43
N GLU A 476 -41.05 -0.70 28.71
CA GLU A 476 -40.89 0.04 29.95
C GLU A 476 -41.24 1.50 29.63
N VAL A 477 -42.55 1.75 29.49
CA VAL A 477 -43.07 3.12 29.27
C VAL A 477 -43.15 3.76 30.64
N ASP A 478 -42.22 4.66 30.95
CA ASP A 478 -42.48 5.68 31.94
C ASP A 478 -43.65 6.53 31.41
N LEU A 479 -44.82 6.37 32.03
CA LEU A 479 -46.07 6.99 31.57
C LEU A 479 -46.05 8.53 31.68
N ASN A 480 -44.99 9.11 32.25
CA ASN A 480 -44.75 10.54 32.33
C ASN A 480 -43.74 11.07 31.28
N GLU A 481 -43.06 10.21 30.51
CA GLU A 481 -42.03 10.66 29.57
C GLU A 481 -42.65 11.18 28.26
N THR A 482 -42.48 12.48 28.00
CA THR A 482 -42.93 13.10 26.75
C THR A 482 -42.18 12.54 25.53
N PRO A 483 -42.80 12.51 24.32
CA PRO A 483 -42.11 12.08 23.09
C PRO A 483 -40.78 12.81 22.84
N SER A 484 -40.70 14.10 23.18
CA SER A 484 -39.46 14.89 23.05
C SER A 484 -38.37 14.48 24.04
N GLY A 485 -38.73 14.00 25.24
CA GLY A 485 -37.81 13.41 26.20
C GLY A 485 -37.20 12.09 25.68
N ARG A 486 -38.05 11.21 25.15
CA ARG A 486 -37.62 9.93 24.56
C ARG A 486 -36.67 10.12 23.37
N THR A 487 -36.96 11.04 22.46
CA THR A 487 -36.07 11.36 21.33
C THR A 487 -34.73 11.92 21.80
N LYS A 488 -34.72 12.85 22.78
CA LYS A 488 -33.47 13.38 23.36
C LYS A 488 -32.64 12.28 24.03
N ARG A 489 -33.27 11.35 24.76
CA ARG A 489 -32.60 10.19 25.38
C ARG A 489 -31.92 9.31 24.33
N LEU A 490 -32.60 9.02 23.21
CA LEU A 490 -32.05 8.24 22.10
C LEU A 490 -30.90 8.97 21.39
N GLN A 491 -31.01 10.29 21.19
CA GLN A 491 -29.95 11.11 20.60
C GLN A 491 -28.67 11.12 21.46
N ILE A 492 -28.78 11.29 22.79
CA ILE A 492 -27.64 11.23 23.71
C ILE A 492 -26.97 9.85 23.66
N ARG A 493 -27.76 8.77 23.67
CA ARG A 493 -27.27 7.39 23.53
C ARG A 493 -26.54 7.16 22.21
N MET A 494 -27.09 7.65 21.09
CA MET A 494 -26.44 7.58 19.78
C MET A 494 -25.12 8.35 19.75
N GLN A 495 -25.05 9.56 20.32
CA GLN A 495 -23.82 10.35 20.39
C GLN A 495 -22.71 9.64 21.18
N ALA A 496 -23.04 9.00 22.32
CA ALA A 496 -22.08 8.23 23.11
C ALA A 496 -21.51 7.03 22.33
N LEU A 497 -22.37 6.31 21.59
CA LEU A 497 -21.95 5.19 20.73
C LEU A 497 -21.09 5.67 19.55
N ILE A 498 -21.46 6.76 18.87
CA ILE A 498 -20.65 7.38 17.80
C ILE A 498 -19.25 7.76 18.33
N LYS A 499 -19.17 8.39 19.50
CA LYS A 499 -17.90 8.79 20.12
C LYS A 499 -17.05 7.56 20.49
N THR A 500 -17.66 6.49 20.98
CA THR A 500 -17.00 5.20 21.26
C THR A 500 -16.44 4.58 19.97
N VAL A 501 -17.23 4.52 18.90
CA VAL A 501 -16.82 4.00 17.58
C VAL A 501 -15.69 4.85 16.97
N LYS A 502 -15.78 6.17 17.06
CA LYS A 502 -14.74 7.11 16.59
C LYS A 502 -13.42 6.92 17.36
N MET A 503 -13.49 6.66 18.66
CA MET A 503 -12.30 6.37 19.48
C MET A 503 -11.67 5.02 19.11
N GLY A 504 -12.49 3.97 18.95
CA GLY A 504 -12.02 2.66 18.49
C GLY A 504 -11.31 2.73 17.14
N ARG A 505 -11.85 3.50 16.17
CA ARG A 505 -11.21 3.74 14.86
C ARG A 505 -9.90 4.53 14.92
N ARG A 506 -9.73 5.38 15.94
CA ARG A 506 -8.51 6.18 16.10
C ARG A 506 -7.34 5.35 16.61
N PHE A 507 -7.59 4.44 17.54
CA PHE A 507 -6.56 3.57 18.12
C PHE A 507 -6.37 2.24 17.37
N PHE A 508 -7.45 1.70 16.81
CA PHE A 508 -7.48 0.41 16.11
C PHE A 508 -8.21 0.53 14.75
N PRO A 509 -7.59 1.23 13.76
CA PRO A 509 -8.21 1.46 12.45
C PRO A 509 -8.44 0.18 11.64
N ASN A 510 -7.48 -0.74 11.58
CA ASN A 510 -7.60 -2.00 10.84
C ASN A 510 -8.64 -2.92 11.51
N CYS A 511 -8.64 -3.06 12.85
CA CYS A 511 -9.70 -3.80 13.57
C CYS A 511 -11.09 -3.23 13.27
N SER A 512 -11.18 -1.89 13.24
CA SER A 512 -12.43 -1.22 12.95
C SER A 512 -12.93 -1.49 11.53
N GLU A 513 -12.03 -1.60 10.56
CA GLU A 513 -12.36 -1.93 9.17
C GLU A 513 -12.88 -3.38 9.01
N VAL A 514 -12.28 -4.35 9.71
CA VAL A 514 -12.79 -5.74 9.71
C VAL A 514 -14.17 -5.82 10.39
N LEU A 515 -14.38 -5.10 11.48
CA LEU A 515 -15.68 -5.02 12.16
C LEU A 515 -16.77 -4.39 11.28
N ASP A 516 -16.45 -3.34 10.51
CA ASP A 516 -17.41 -2.71 9.59
C ASP A 516 -17.79 -3.68 8.48
N LYS A 517 -16.79 -4.26 7.81
CA LYS A 517 -17.00 -5.18 6.69
C LYS A 517 -17.88 -6.37 7.07
N PHE A 518 -17.72 -6.89 8.28
CA PHE A 518 -18.55 -7.99 8.79
C PHE A 518 -20.01 -7.58 9.09
N LEU A 519 -20.26 -6.31 9.43
CA LEU A 519 -21.61 -5.80 9.70
C LEU A 519 -22.36 -5.40 8.43
N ASP A 520 -21.63 -5.03 7.38
CA ASP A 520 -22.21 -4.60 6.10
C ASP A 520 -22.69 -5.80 5.23
N ASP A 521 -22.27 -7.04 5.54
CA ASP A 521 -22.66 -8.29 4.84
C ASP A 521 -24.12 -8.78 5.17
N GLU A 522 -25.07 -7.86 5.43
CA GLU A 522 -26.50 -8.08 5.77
C GLU A 522 -26.78 -9.30 6.67
N MET A 523 -26.29 -9.31 7.92
CA MET A 523 -26.48 -10.45 8.84
C MET A 523 -27.01 -10.05 10.22
N ASP A 524 -28.25 -10.46 10.51
CA ASP A 524 -28.96 -10.17 11.77
C ASP A 524 -28.21 -10.73 13.00
N MET A 525 -27.90 -9.85 13.97
CA MET A 525 -27.15 -10.20 15.19
C MET A 525 -27.82 -11.29 16.04
N ALA A 526 -29.15 -11.38 15.97
CA ALA A 526 -29.91 -12.41 16.64
C ALA A 526 -29.57 -13.83 16.16
N ASP A 527 -29.12 -14.00 14.92
CA ASP A 527 -28.91 -15.31 14.31
C ASP A 527 -27.54 -15.93 14.71
N PHE A 528 -26.58 -15.11 15.12
CA PHE A 528 -25.20 -15.53 15.35
C PHE A 528 -24.90 -15.93 16.81
N ILE A 529 -25.56 -15.27 17.77
CA ILE A 529 -25.37 -15.50 19.21
C ILE A 529 -26.37 -16.54 19.75
N LEU A 530 -27.57 -16.64 19.15
CA LEU A 530 -28.51 -17.70 19.47
C LEU A 530 -28.10 -18.99 18.76
N ASP A 531 -27.92 -20.07 19.53
CA ASP A 531 -27.65 -21.43 19.05
C ASP A 531 -28.93 -22.05 18.42
N LYS A 532 -29.53 -21.31 17.47
CA LYS A 532 -30.75 -21.62 16.72
C LYS A 532 -30.41 -21.90 15.26
N GLY A 533 -31.18 -22.82 14.68
CA GLY A 533 -30.95 -23.35 13.35
C GLY A 533 -30.71 -24.85 13.38
N THR A 534 -30.47 -25.45 12.22
CA THR A 534 -30.03 -26.84 12.13
C THR A 534 -28.59 -27.01 12.67
N PRO A 535 -28.17 -28.25 13.02
CA PRO A 535 -26.79 -28.49 13.47
C PRO A 535 -25.71 -28.08 12.46
N GLU A 536 -26.07 -28.00 11.17
CA GLU A 536 -25.17 -27.56 10.11
C GLU A 536 -25.08 -26.02 10.02
N GLU A 537 -26.21 -25.32 10.14
CA GLU A 537 -26.21 -23.86 10.31
C GLU A 537 -25.41 -23.42 11.54
N GLN A 538 -25.54 -24.12 12.67
CA GLN A 538 -24.73 -23.86 13.87
C GLN A 538 -23.23 -24.04 13.62
N ARG A 539 -22.82 -25.02 12.80
CA ARG A 539 -21.40 -25.20 12.41
C ARG A 539 -20.91 -24.05 11.54
N ILE A 540 -21.69 -23.65 10.53
CA ILE A 540 -21.35 -22.55 9.62
C ILE A 540 -21.24 -21.22 10.39
N LYS A 541 -22.19 -20.93 11.29
CA LYS A 541 -22.15 -19.75 12.18
C LYS A 541 -20.90 -19.75 13.07
N ARG A 542 -20.56 -20.89 13.70
CA ARG A 542 -19.33 -21.02 14.51
C ARG A 542 -18.05 -20.90 13.68
N MET A 543 -18.03 -21.39 12.44
CA MET A 543 -16.91 -21.25 11.51
C MET A 543 -16.68 -19.77 11.17
N ARG A 544 -17.72 -19.06 10.74
CA ARG A 544 -17.66 -17.62 10.48
C ARG A 544 -17.22 -16.79 11.70
N PHE A 545 -17.59 -17.19 12.92
CA PHE A 545 -17.13 -16.48 14.12
C PHE A 545 -15.64 -16.64 14.36
N LEU A 546 -15.10 -17.84 14.09
CA LEU A 546 -13.68 -18.13 14.24
C LEU A 546 -12.86 -17.43 13.13
N GLU A 547 -13.39 -17.37 11.90
CA GLU A 547 -12.83 -16.60 10.79
C GLU A 547 -12.79 -15.10 11.12
N LEU A 548 -13.92 -14.51 11.53
CA LEU A 548 -13.98 -13.12 11.97
C LEU A 548 -12.98 -12.85 13.09
N LYS A 549 -12.92 -13.72 14.10
CA LYS A 549 -11.99 -13.57 15.23
C LYS A 549 -10.52 -13.62 14.78
N ASP A 550 -10.18 -14.48 13.83
CA ASP A 550 -8.83 -14.60 13.28
C ASP A 550 -8.45 -13.36 12.44
N ASP A 551 -9.36 -12.88 11.58
CA ASP A 551 -9.14 -11.67 10.77
C ASP A 551 -9.06 -10.40 11.61
N VAL A 552 -9.92 -10.27 12.62
CA VAL A 552 -9.88 -9.20 13.62
C VAL A 552 -8.58 -9.25 14.44
N GLN A 553 -8.07 -10.45 14.78
CA GLN A 553 -6.79 -10.60 15.48
C GLN A 553 -5.59 -10.22 14.59
N LYS A 554 -5.59 -10.58 13.30
CA LYS A 554 -4.57 -10.14 12.34
C LYS A 554 -4.57 -8.62 12.20
N ALA A 555 -5.76 -8.02 12.11
CA ALA A 555 -5.93 -6.58 12.03
C ALA A 555 -5.42 -5.86 13.28
N PHE A 556 -5.62 -6.44 14.48
CA PHE A 556 -5.07 -5.91 15.73
C PHE A 556 -3.54 -5.91 15.75
N CYS A 557 -2.92 -7.01 15.31
CA CYS A 557 -1.47 -7.08 15.18
C CYS A 557 -0.93 -6.01 14.21
N LYS A 558 -1.69 -5.71 13.13
CA LYS A 558 -1.36 -4.65 12.18
C LYS A 558 -1.51 -3.24 12.79
N ASP A 559 -2.58 -2.98 13.53
CA ASP A 559 -2.80 -1.72 14.25
C ASP A 559 -1.69 -1.44 15.27
N MET A 560 -1.31 -2.45 16.05
CA MET A 560 -0.21 -2.33 17.02
C MET A 560 1.15 -2.12 16.33
N ALA A 561 1.40 -2.76 15.19
CA ALA A 561 2.62 -2.54 14.41
C ALA A 561 2.67 -1.13 13.81
N GLU A 562 1.56 -0.62 13.28
CA GLU A 562 1.48 0.74 12.69
C GLU A 562 1.60 1.84 13.77
N ASN A 563 0.96 1.68 14.93
CA ASN A 563 1.12 2.60 16.06
C ASN A 563 2.56 2.59 16.62
N ASN A 564 3.22 1.43 16.74
CA ASN A 564 4.62 1.39 17.17
C ASN A 564 5.57 2.01 16.14
N ARG A 565 5.22 1.94 14.84
CA ARG A 565 6.02 2.55 13.76
C ARG A 565 5.95 4.09 13.77
N SER A 566 4.87 4.68 14.27
CA SER A 566 4.74 6.14 14.41
C SER A 566 5.54 6.71 15.60
N VAL A 567 5.94 5.86 16.55
CA VAL A 567 6.80 6.22 17.69
C VAL A 567 8.30 6.03 17.36
N LEU A 568 8.64 5.19 16.38
CA LEU A 568 10.01 4.75 16.10
C LEU A 568 10.54 5.13 14.70
N SER A 569 9.97 6.16 14.06
CA SER A 569 10.43 6.65 12.75
C SER A 569 11.71 7.52 12.84
N ALA A 570 12.78 6.95 13.38
CA ALA A 570 14.15 7.44 13.24
C ALA A 570 15.14 6.26 13.23
N SER A 571 15.90 6.15 12.12
CA SER A 571 17.06 5.26 11.88
C SER A 571 16.84 3.92 11.14
N SER A 572 17.21 3.97 9.85
CA SER A 572 17.88 2.93 9.02
C SER A 572 17.37 1.49 8.94
N SER A 573 16.98 1.13 7.71
CA SER A 573 16.60 -0.21 7.24
C SER A 573 17.80 -1.14 7.03
N SER A 574 17.62 -2.45 7.26
CA SER A 574 18.33 -3.50 6.52
C SER A 574 17.41 -4.70 6.31
N SER A 575 17.33 -5.20 5.07
CA SER A 575 16.47 -6.32 4.68
C SER A 575 17.28 -7.38 3.94
N SER A 576 17.22 -8.62 4.40
CA SER A 576 17.70 -9.78 3.65
C SER A 576 16.66 -10.90 3.69
N SER A 577 16.27 -11.39 2.52
CA SER A 577 15.39 -12.55 2.36
C SER A 577 16.22 -13.79 2.01
N PRO A 578 16.20 -14.85 2.83
CA PRO A 578 16.88 -16.11 2.50
C PRO A 578 16.03 -16.96 1.55
N LYS A 579 16.73 -17.77 0.74
CA LYS A 579 16.15 -18.66 -0.27
C LYS A 579 15.61 -19.95 0.35
N ASP A 580 14.56 -20.50 -0.25
CA ASP A 580 14.03 -21.82 0.11
C ASP A 580 15.05 -22.95 -0.12
N GLY A 581 15.06 -23.89 0.82
CA GLY A 581 15.73 -25.19 0.70
C GLY A 581 17.02 -25.33 1.52
N VAL A 582 16.91 -26.03 2.67
CA VAL A 582 17.87 -27.04 3.19
C VAL A 582 17.39 -27.66 4.52
N ASN A 583 16.68 -26.91 5.38
CA ASN A 583 16.46 -27.28 6.81
C ASN A 583 15.33 -28.29 7.15
N HIS A 584 14.77 -29.03 6.20
CA HIS A 584 13.58 -29.88 6.48
C HIS A 584 13.88 -31.12 7.38
N LYS A 585 15.10 -31.67 7.31
CA LYS A 585 15.39 -33.05 7.80
C LYS A 585 15.44 -33.24 9.33
N VAL A 586 15.73 -32.19 10.11
CA VAL A 586 15.87 -32.32 11.58
C VAL A 586 14.50 -32.32 12.26
N TYR A 587 13.56 -31.51 11.76
CA TYR A 587 12.21 -31.40 12.30
C TYR A 587 11.35 -32.64 12.01
N ASP A 588 11.54 -33.29 10.85
CA ASP A 588 10.84 -34.53 10.49
C ASP A 588 11.11 -35.68 11.47
N LEU A 589 12.35 -35.79 11.98
CA LEU A 589 12.73 -36.84 12.93
C LEU A 589 12.01 -36.66 14.28
N ASN A 590 11.88 -35.42 14.76
CA ASN A 590 11.13 -35.11 15.98
C ASN A 590 9.62 -35.31 15.79
N HIS A 591 9.08 -35.00 14.60
CA HIS A 591 7.68 -35.27 14.28
C HIS A 591 7.34 -36.77 14.36
N LEU A 592 8.24 -37.65 13.90
CA LEU A 592 8.12 -39.11 14.03
C LEU A 592 8.17 -39.59 15.48
N LEU A 593 9.14 -39.10 16.28
CA LEU A 593 9.29 -39.50 17.69
C LEU A 593 8.14 -38.98 18.56
N SER A 594 7.74 -37.73 18.41
CA SER A 594 6.64 -37.12 19.18
C SER A 594 5.29 -37.77 18.87
N ALA A 595 5.03 -38.15 17.62
CA ALA A 595 3.84 -38.91 17.23
C ALA A 595 3.81 -40.35 17.79
N ALA A 596 4.97 -40.99 17.98
CA ALA A 596 5.07 -42.33 18.54
C ALA A 596 4.87 -42.38 20.06
N TYR A 597 5.41 -41.40 20.80
CA TYR A 597 5.39 -41.40 22.27
C TYR A 597 4.22 -40.62 22.90
N PHE A 598 3.68 -39.60 22.22
CA PHE A 598 2.60 -38.77 22.76
C PHE A 598 1.32 -38.87 21.92
N LYS A 599 0.36 -39.71 22.35
CA LYS A 599 -0.97 -39.83 21.70
C LYS A 599 -1.74 -38.50 21.59
N SER A 600 -1.39 -37.50 22.40
CA SER A 600 -1.99 -36.16 22.33
C SER A 600 -1.39 -35.29 21.22
N TYR A 601 -0.18 -35.58 20.74
CA TYR A 601 0.53 -34.76 19.73
C TYR A 601 -0.20 -34.74 18.38
N SER A 602 -0.82 -35.86 17.98
CA SER A 602 -1.66 -35.95 16.77
C SER A 602 -2.91 -35.07 16.82
N ASN A 603 -3.36 -34.68 18.01
CA ASN A 603 -4.56 -33.86 18.22
C ASN A 603 -4.23 -32.35 18.32
N LEU A 604 -2.95 -31.97 18.30
CA LEU A 604 -2.52 -30.57 18.32
C LEU A 604 -2.67 -29.91 16.95
N SER A 605 -2.93 -28.61 16.94
CA SER A 605 -2.94 -27.79 15.72
C SER A 605 -1.55 -27.70 15.07
N LYS A 606 -1.48 -27.31 13.80
CA LYS A 606 -0.21 -27.19 13.05
C LYS A 606 0.80 -26.29 13.78
N MET A 607 0.35 -25.14 14.31
CA MET A 607 1.20 -24.20 15.04
C MET A 607 1.70 -24.81 16.36
N GLN A 608 0.82 -25.43 17.15
CA GLN A 608 1.21 -26.07 18.42
C GLN A 608 2.21 -27.21 18.23
N ARG A 609 2.19 -27.93 17.10
CA ARG A 609 3.22 -28.94 16.78
C ARG A 609 4.57 -28.32 16.48
N ILE A 610 4.61 -27.17 15.80
CA ILE A 610 5.86 -26.43 15.53
C ILE A 610 6.44 -25.92 16.86
N GLU A 611 5.61 -25.29 17.70
CA GLU A 611 5.96 -24.85 19.06
C GLU A 611 6.49 -26.00 19.94
N TRP A 612 5.82 -27.16 19.89
CA TRP A 612 6.22 -28.39 20.59
C TRP A 612 7.59 -28.89 20.11
N ASN A 613 7.82 -28.90 18.80
CA ASN A 613 9.09 -29.36 18.24
C ASN A 613 10.26 -28.42 18.56
N ASN A 614 10.04 -27.10 18.56
CA ASN A 614 11.05 -26.12 18.97
C ASN A 614 11.44 -26.28 20.45
N ARG A 615 10.45 -26.43 21.35
CA ARG A 615 10.73 -26.68 22.77
C ARG A 615 11.51 -27.96 23.03
N ALA A 616 11.37 -28.98 22.18
CA ALA A 616 12.16 -30.20 22.31
C ALA A 616 13.64 -29.95 21.97
N ILE A 617 13.92 -29.22 20.88
CA ILE A 617 15.28 -28.84 20.48
C ILE A 617 15.92 -27.92 21.54
N SER A 618 15.19 -26.91 22.00
CA SER A 618 15.59 -26.03 23.12
C SER A 618 15.93 -26.82 24.39
N THR A 619 15.13 -27.84 24.73
CA THR A 619 15.40 -28.69 25.90
C THR A 619 16.69 -29.51 25.74
N ILE A 620 17.01 -29.98 24.54
CA ILE A 620 18.26 -30.72 24.25
C ILE A 620 19.47 -29.79 24.36
N HIS A 621 19.40 -28.59 23.77
CA HIS A 621 20.46 -27.58 23.90
C HIS A 621 20.69 -27.19 25.36
N ALA A 622 19.63 -26.85 26.10
CA ALA A 622 19.72 -26.46 27.50
C ALA A 622 20.37 -27.54 28.37
N LEU A 623 19.99 -28.81 28.21
CA LEU A 623 20.62 -29.93 28.94
C LEU A 623 22.10 -30.09 28.61
N PHE A 624 22.47 -29.97 27.32
CA PHE A 624 23.86 -30.03 26.89
C PHE A 624 24.68 -28.87 27.46
N ILE A 625 24.23 -27.63 27.28
CA ILE A 625 25.01 -26.46 27.66
C ILE A 625 25.09 -26.28 29.17
N THR A 626 24.04 -26.60 29.94
CA THR A 626 24.11 -26.65 31.41
C THR A 626 25.18 -27.64 31.87
N ALA A 627 25.19 -28.86 31.32
CA ALA A 627 26.15 -29.89 31.70
C ALA A 627 27.60 -29.47 31.38
N MET A 628 27.83 -28.91 30.19
CA MET A 628 29.16 -28.38 29.81
C MET A 628 29.57 -27.17 30.66
N SER A 629 28.65 -26.24 30.93
CA SER A 629 28.94 -25.03 31.71
C SER A 629 29.28 -25.37 33.16
N LEU A 630 28.51 -26.25 33.80
CA LEU A 630 28.81 -26.71 35.17
C LEU A 630 30.16 -27.45 35.22
N TYR A 631 30.43 -28.33 34.26
CA TYR A 631 31.70 -29.03 34.18
C TYR A 631 32.88 -28.05 34.02
N LEU A 632 32.80 -27.13 33.07
CA LEU A 632 33.89 -26.20 32.77
C LEU A 632 34.13 -25.20 33.91
N VAL A 633 33.08 -24.63 34.51
CA VAL A 633 33.18 -23.60 35.56
C VAL A 633 33.58 -24.17 36.93
N PHE A 634 33.08 -25.35 37.31
CA PHE A 634 33.25 -25.86 38.69
C PHE A 634 34.05 -27.16 38.84
N TRP A 635 34.23 -27.94 37.77
CA TRP A 635 34.90 -29.26 37.81
C TRP A 635 36.16 -29.35 36.94
N SER A 636 36.44 -28.35 36.10
CA SER A 636 37.64 -28.31 35.27
C SER A 636 38.61 -27.28 35.80
N ASP A 637 39.90 -27.58 35.72
CA ASP A 637 40.97 -26.66 36.16
C ASP A 637 41.14 -25.45 35.20
N LEU A 638 40.32 -25.35 34.13
CA LEU A 638 40.41 -24.34 33.06
C LEU A 638 40.17 -22.90 33.52
N TYR A 639 39.48 -22.70 34.65
CA TYR A 639 39.20 -21.38 35.20
C TYR A 639 39.61 -21.27 36.68
N SER A 640 40.55 -22.13 37.14
CA SER A 640 41.04 -22.07 38.50
C SER A 640 42.14 -21.01 38.67
N ASP A 641 42.16 -20.33 39.82
CA ASP A 641 43.19 -19.34 40.17
C ASP A 641 44.57 -19.98 40.55
N GLN A 642 44.76 -21.28 40.33
CA GLN A 642 45.97 -21.99 40.75
C GLN A 642 47.13 -21.85 39.75
N GLU A 643 48.03 -20.92 40.12
CA GLU A 643 49.43 -20.79 39.69
C GLU A 643 49.75 -20.56 38.19
N LEU A 644 50.27 -19.35 37.92
CA LEU A 644 51.24 -19.07 36.84
C LEU A 644 50.76 -19.26 35.38
N LYS A 645 49.46 -19.20 35.11
CA LYS A 645 48.90 -19.06 33.75
C LYS A 645 48.04 -17.80 33.59
N ALA A 646 47.76 -17.45 32.34
CA ALA A 646 47.22 -16.16 31.92
C ALA A 646 45.89 -15.78 32.61
N PHE A 647 45.56 -14.47 32.55
CA PHE A 647 44.31 -13.89 33.05
C PHE A 647 43.12 -14.83 32.84
N VAL A 648 42.36 -15.11 33.90
CA VAL A 648 41.23 -16.07 33.86
C VAL A 648 40.19 -15.70 32.80
N THR A 649 40.06 -14.40 32.51
CA THR A 649 39.23 -13.83 31.43
C THR A 649 39.68 -14.21 30.02
N LEU A 650 40.93 -14.64 29.80
CA LEU A 650 41.50 -15.03 28.51
C LEU A 650 41.67 -16.55 28.36
N GLN A 651 41.28 -17.35 29.37
CA GLN A 651 41.46 -18.79 29.32
C GLN A 651 40.36 -19.45 28.47
N SER A 652 40.79 -20.31 27.53
CA SER A 652 39.91 -21.07 26.65
C SER A 652 40.55 -22.42 26.31
N SER A 653 39.72 -23.35 25.84
CA SER A 653 40.12 -24.69 25.41
C SER A 653 39.38 -25.08 24.13
N PRO A 654 39.87 -26.08 23.37
CA PRO A 654 39.13 -26.60 22.22
C PRO A 654 37.74 -27.14 22.60
N LEU A 655 37.60 -27.72 23.80
CA LEU A 655 36.33 -28.24 24.32
C LEU A 655 35.34 -27.13 24.66
N SER A 656 35.82 -26.05 25.28
CA SER A 656 34.97 -24.89 25.60
C SER A 656 34.55 -24.16 24.32
N THR A 657 35.49 -23.80 23.46
CA THR A 657 35.18 -23.16 22.17
C THR A 657 34.19 -24.00 21.32
N PHE A 658 34.31 -25.34 21.34
CA PHE A 658 33.32 -26.23 20.73
C PHE A 658 31.93 -26.13 21.38
N ALA A 659 31.83 -26.15 22.71
CA ALA A 659 30.55 -26.04 23.42
C ALA A 659 29.86 -24.67 23.24
N LEU A 660 30.62 -23.58 23.12
CA LEU A 660 30.08 -22.27 22.72
C LEU A 660 29.59 -22.31 21.26
N GLY A 661 30.33 -22.93 20.34
CA GLY A 661 29.91 -23.09 18.94
C GLY A 661 28.60 -23.85 18.74
N VAL A 662 28.35 -24.89 19.55
CA VAL A 662 27.03 -25.56 19.59
C VAL A 662 25.92 -24.58 19.99
N SER A 663 26.19 -23.68 20.94
CA SER A 663 25.22 -22.66 21.38
C SER A 663 24.99 -21.54 20.36
N VAL A 664 26.05 -21.07 19.67
CA VAL A 664 25.91 -20.13 18.55
C VAL A 664 25.04 -20.74 17.43
N GLY A 665 25.30 -21.99 17.07
CA GLY A 665 24.51 -22.72 16.07
C GLY A 665 23.04 -22.91 16.48
N TYR A 666 22.78 -23.21 17.76
CA TYR A 666 21.43 -23.28 18.30
C TYR A 666 20.73 -21.91 18.25
N PHE A 667 21.33 -20.84 18.81
CA PHE A 667 20.71 -19.52 18.86
C PHE A 667 20.46 -18.94 17.46
N LEU A 668 21.35 -19.16 16.49
CA LEU A 668 21.11 -18.78 15.09
C LEU A 668 19.91 -19.53 14.48
N THR A 669 19.75 -20.81 14.80
CA THR A 669 18.62 -21.63 14.33
C THR A 669 17.30 -21.20 15.00
N ASP A 670 17.33 -20.92 16.31
CA ASP A 670 16.15 -20.49 17.06
C ASP A 670 15.72 -19.07 16.66
N LEU A 671 16.68 -18.15 16.46
CA LEU A 671 16.42 -16.82 15.89
C LEU A 671 15.81 -16.89 14.47
N ALA A 672 16.32 -17.78 13.61
CA ALA A 672 15.74 -18.00 12.30
C ALA A 672 14.28 -18.52 12.38
N MET A 673 13.98 -19.41 13.34
CA MET A 673 12.61 -19.88 13.60
C MET A 673 11.71 -18.77 14.15
N ILE A 674 12.20 -17.94 15.08
CA ILE A 674 11.48 -16.78 15.62
C ILE A 674 11.11 -15.82 14.49
N PHE A 675 12.03 -15.51 13.57
CA PHE A 675 11.71 -14.69 12.38
C PHE A 675 10.72 -15.39 11.44
N TRP A 676 10.91 -16.68 11.14
CA TRP A 676 10.08 -17.42 10.18
C TRP A 676 8.62 -17.55 10.63
N PHE A 677 8.37 -17.62 11.94
CA PHE A 677 7.04 -17.70 12.54
C PHE A 677 6.68 -16.44 13.34
N TYR A 678 7.32 -15.30 13.09
CA TYR A 678 7.05 -14.07 13.83
C TYR A 678 5.60 -13.60 13.64
N PRO A 679 4.85 -13.19 14.70
CA PRO A 679 5.22 -13.14 16.12
C PRO A 679 4.80 -14.39 16.93
N ALA A 680 4.35 -15.47 16.28
CA ALA A 680 3.74 -16.63 16.95
C ALA A 680 4.68 -17.45 17.86
N LEU A 681 6.00 -17.30 17.72
CA LEU A 681 7.00 -17.91 18.60
C LEU A 681 7.63 -16.96 19.64
N GLY A 682 7.34 -15.65 19.57
CA GLY A 682 7.90 -14.64 20.46
C GLY A 682 7.84 -13.22 19.87
N GLY A 683 7.79 -12.20 20.73
CA GLY A 683 7.84 -10.79 20.33
C GLY A 683 9.27 -10.27 20.10
N MET A 684 9.39 -8.96 19.90
CA MET A 684 10.68 -8.29 19.63
C MET A 684 11.69 -8.44 20.78
N GLU A 685 11.22 -8.61 22.01
CA GLU A 685 12.03 -8.91 23.18
C GLU A 685 12.85 -10.20 23.00
N TYR A 686 12.29 -11.24 22.35
CA TYR A 686 13.02 -12.46 22.03
C TYR A 686 14.06 -12.22 20.93
N VAL A 687 13.75 -11.41 19.92
CA VAL A 687 14.68 -11.05 18.83
C VAL A 687 15.89 -10.29 19.39
N VAL A 688 15.66 -9.26 20.20
CA VAL A 688 16.73 -8.46 20.84
C VAL A 688 17.56 -9.33 21.79
N HIS A 689 16.92 -10.15 22.63
CA HIS A 689 17.61 -11.09 23.50
C HIS A 689 18.55 -12.02 22.71
N HIS A 690 18.04 -12.68 21.65
CA HIS A 690 18.86 -13.59 20.85
C HIS A 690 20.00 -12.88 20.11
N LEU A 691 19.79 -11.67 19.58
CA LEU A 691 20.86 -10.90 18.93
C LEU A 691 21.98 -10.53 19.90
N LEU A 692 21.64 -10.14 21.14
CA LEU A 692 22.62 -9.88 22.20
C LEU A 692 23.34 -11.16 22.63
N SER A 693 22.61 -12.26 22.85
CA SER A 693 23.20 -13.57 23.21
C SER A 693 24.12 -14.11 22.11
N ILE A 694 23.73 -14.03 20.84
CA ILE A 694 24.56 -14.46 19.71
C ILE A 694 25.83 -13.62 19.64
N THR A 695 25.73 -12.30 19.74
CA THR A 695 26.90 -11.40 19.71
C THR A 695 27.88 -11.73 20.84
N SER A 696 27.40 -11.86 22.09
CA SER A 696 28.22 -12.20 23.26
C SER A 696 28.91 -13.56 23.12
N VAL A 697 28.14 -14.61 22.79
CA VAL A 697 28.66 -15.98 22.74
C VAL A 697 29.55 -16.20 21.51
N ALA A 698 29.23 -15.58 20.37
CA ALA A 698 30.08 -15.64 19.18
C ALA A 698 31.39 -14.87 19.39
N TYR A 699 31.38 -13.72 20.06
CA TYR A 699 32.60 -13.02 20.46
C TYR A 699 33.50 -13.94 21.29
N ALA A 700 32.98 -14.47 22.40
CA ALA A 700 33.76 -15.33 23.30
C ALA A 700 34.24 -16.66 22.66
N MET A 701 33.49 -17.17 21.67
CA MET A 701 33.91 -18.31 20.85
C MET A 701 35.06 -17.94 19.89
N LEU A 702 35.01 -16.76 19.26
CA LEU A 702 35.98 -16.36 18.23
C LEU A 702 37.29 -15.81 18.81
N THR A 703 37.22 -15.02 19.89
CA THR A 703 38.41 -14.42 20.53
C THR A 703 39.04 -15.33 21.59
N GLY A 704 38.26 -16.24 22.19
CA GLY A 704 38.66 -16.99 23.37
C GLY A 704 38.54 -16.18 24.68
N GLU A 705 38.15 -14.92 24.61
CA GLU A 705 38.01 -14.01 25.75
C GLU A 705 36.61 -14.12 26.39
N GLY A 706 36.50 -13.90 27.70
CA GLY A 706 35.21 -13.84 28.41
C GLY A 706 34.43 -15.16 28.45
N GLN A 707 35.05 -16.30 28.10
CA GLN A 707 34.37 -17.60 28.07
C GLN A 707 33.79 -18.00 29.44
N LEU A 708 34.53 -17.77 30.54
CA LEU A 708 34.07 -18.03 31.91
C LEU A 708 32.71 -17.36 32.20
N TYR A 709 32.60 -16.07 31.91
CA TYR A 709 31.37 -15.31 32.18
C TYR A 709 30.22 -15.73 31.27
N ASN A 710 30.49 -16.06 30.01
CA ASN A 710 29.48 -16.64 29.12
C ASN A 710 28.97 -18.00 29.67
N TYR A 711 29.83 -18.84 30.22
CA TYR A 711 29.39 -20.08 30.88
C TYR A 711 28.60 -19.85 32.16
N MET A 712 29.01 -18.90 33.01
CA MET A 712 28.23 -18.53 34.20
C MET A 712 26.80 -18.09 33.80
N VAL A 713 26.66 -17.31 32.73
CA VAL A 713 25.33 -16.92 32.19
C VAL A 713 24.60 -18.13 31.61
N LEU A 714 25.26 -19.01 30.86
CA LEU A 714 24.64 -20.19 30.24
C LEU A 714 24.18 -21.26 31.23
N ILE A 715 24.69 -21.31 32.47
CA ILE A 715 24.12 -22.14 33.54
C ILE A 715 22.65 -21.77 33.82
N SER A 716 22.21 -20.55 33.51
CA SER A 716 20.80 -20.14 33.68
C SER A 716 19.81 -20.92 32.78
N GLU A 717 20.29 -21.59 31.73
CA GLU A 717 19.51 -22.52 30.88
C GLU A 717 19.05 -23.77 31.65
N THR A 718 19.58 -24.04 32.84
CA THR A 718 19.11 -25.12 33.73
C THR A 718 17.61 -25.02 34.04
N THR A 719 17.04 -23.81 33.92
CA THR A 719 15.60 -23.57 34.10
C THR A 719 14.73 -23.97 32.88
N THR A 720 15.31 -23.97 31.68
CA THR A 720 14.61 -24.15 30.39
C THR A 720 13.95 -25.52 30.23
N PRO A 721 14.57 -26.67 30.57
CA PRO A 721 13.90 -27.98 30.56
C PRO A 721 12.67 -28.03 31.48
N GLY A 722 12.73 -27.34 32.63
CA GLY A 722 11.62 -27.22 33.55
C GLY A 722 10.44 -26.45 32.95
N ILE A 723 10.72 -25.28 32.35
CA ILE A 723 9.74 -24.43 31.68
C ILE A 723 9.08 -25.17 30.50
N ASN A 724 9.86 -25.85 29.67
CA ASN A 724 9.36 -26.62 28.54
C ASN A 724 8.49 -27.80 29.00
N LEU A 725 8.90 -28.54 30.04
CA LEU A 725 8.07 -29.59 30.66
C LEU A 725 6.75 -29.03 31.22
N ARG A 726 6.78 -27.84 31.81
CA ARG A 726 5.57 -27.16 32.32
C ARG A 726 4.58 -26.87 31.20
N TRP A 727 5.07 -26.38 30.06
CA TRP A 727 4.25 -26.11 28.88
C TRP A 727 3.66 -27.40 28.29
N TYR A 728 4.44 -28.48 28.17
CA TYR A 728 3.91 -29.77 27.71
C TYR A 728 2.78 -30.30 28.61
N LEU A 729 2.92 -30.17 29.94
CA LEU A 729 1.89 -30.56 30.90
C LEU A 729 0.63 -29.68 30.82
N ASP A 730 0.75 -28.40 30.50
CA ASP A 730 -0.41 -27.50 30.30
C ASP A 730 -1.13 -27.82 28.97
N THR A 731 -0.38 -27.93 27.88
CA THR A 731 -0.87 -28.23 26.52
C THR A 731 -1.53 -29.61 26.42
N THR A 732 -1.15 -30.56 27.28
CA THR A 732 -1.80 -31.88 27.39
C THR A 732 -2.97 -31.91 28.38
N GLY A 733 -3.37 -30.77 28.96
CA GLY A 733 -4.48 -30.67 29.91
C GLY A 733 -4.15 -31.13 31.34
N MET A 734 -2.87 -31.44 31.64
CA MET A 734 -2.40 -31.98 32.92
C MET A 734 -2.07 -30.91 33.97
N LYS A 735 -2.53 -29.66 33.79
CA LYS A 735 -2.32 -28.52 34.71
C LYS A 735 -2.70 -28.79 36.17
N ARG A 736 -3.66 -29.70 36.42
CA ARG A 736 -4.12 -30.11 37.76
C ARG A 736 -3.36 -31.31 38.36
N SER A 737 -2.32 -31.80 37.69
CA SER A 737 -1.54 -32.97 38.16
C SER A 737 -0.55 -32.61 39.28
N ARG A 738 -0.21 -33.59 40.13
CA ARG A 738 0.89 -33.46 41.10
C ARG A 738 2.22 -33.15 40.39
N THR A 739 2.43 -33.71 39.20
CA THR A 739 3.62 -33.45 38.37
C THR A 739 3.76 -31.97 38.00
N TYR A 740 2.67 -31.29 37.64
CA TYR A 740 2.68 -29.85 37.33
C TYR A 740 3.01 -28.99 38.56
N LEU A 741 2.56 -29.41 39.75
CA LEU A 741 2.92 -28.74 41.01
C LEU A 741 4.40 -28.94 41.36
N ILE A 742 4.89 -30.19 41.34
CA ILE A 742 6.29 -30.53 41.64
C ILE A 742 7.24 -29.82 40.67
N ASN A 743 6.94 -29.85 39.37
CA ASN A 743 7.67 -29.10 38.35
C ASN A 743 7.74 -27.59 38.67
N GLY A 744 6.64 -26.99 39.14
CA GLY A 744 6.63 -25.58 39.53
C GLY A 744 7.57 -25.26 40.70
N VAL A 745 7.59 -26.12 41.72
CA VAL A 745 8.52 -25.99 42.86
C VAL A 745 9.97 -26.15 42.41
N VAL A 746 10.25 -27.12 41.53
CA VAL A 746 11.61 -27.35 41.00
C VAL A 746 12.09 -26.16 40.15
N ILE A 747 11.24 -25.59 39.29
CA ILE A 747 11.58 -24.39 38.50
C ILE A 747 11.88 -23.21 39.43
N PHE A 748 11.07 -22.99 40.48
CA PHE A 748 11.28 -21.89 41.42
C PHE A 748 12.63 -21.99 42.13
N ILE A 749 12.99 -23.19 42.63
CA ILE A 749 14.29 -23.43 43.28
C ILE A 749 15.44 -23.27 42.26
N ALA A 750 15.30 -23.83 41.06
CA ALA A 750 16.32 -23.73 40.01
C ALA A 750 16.53 -22.27 39.56
N TRP A 751 15.46 -21.47 39.46
CA TRP A 751 15.52 -20.05 39.15
C TRP A 751 16.23 -19.25 40.24
N LEU A 752 15.90 -19.50 41.52
CA LEU A 752 16.55 -18.83 42.65
C LEU A 752 18.07 -19.09 42.64
N VAL A 753 18.49 -20.34 42.44
CA VAL A 753 19.91 -20.71 42.41
C VAL A 753 20.60 -20.15 41.15
N ALA A 754 20.07 -20.42 39.95
CA ALA A 754 20.76 -20.14 38.70
C ALA A 754 20.60 -18.72 38.15
N ARG A 755 19.59 -17.95 38.61
CA ARG A 755 19.34 -16.57 38.15
C ARG A 755 19.43 -15.49 39.24
N ILE A 756 19.44 -15.86 40.53
CA ILE A 756 19.70 -14.90 41.63
C ILE A 756 21.07 -15.16 42.26
N VAL A 757 21.26 -16.32 42.91
CA VAL A 757 22.51 -16.61 43.65
C VAL A 757 23.73 -16.61 42.72
N LEU A 758 23.63 -17.27 41.56
CA LEU A 758 24.71 -17.31 40.59
C LEU A 758 25.04 -15.93 39.99
N PHE A 759 24.04 -15.06 39.80
CA PHE A 759 24.28 -13.71 39.28
C PHE A 759 24.92 -12.79 40.34
N MET A 760 24.57 -12.94 41.62
CA MET A 760 25.31 -12.27 42.70
C MET A 760 26.79 -12.68 42.73
N TYR A 761 27.08 -13.97 42.53
CA TYR A 761 28.46 -14.47 42.41
C TYR A 761 29.16 -13.95 41.15
N LEU A 762 28.47 -13.92 39.99
CA LEU A 762 28.99 -13.37 38.74
C LEU A 762 29.42 -11.91 38.89
N PHE A 763 28.57 -11.05 39.45
CA PHE A 763 28.91 -9.64 39.65
C PHE A 763 30.03 -9.44 40.68
N TYR A 764 30.06 -10.24 41.75
CA TYR A 764 31.16 -10.24 42.72
C TYR A 764 32.50 -10.65 42.07
N HIS A 765 32.50 -11.69 41.23
CA HIS A 765 33.68 -12.12 40.49
C HIS A 765 34.12 -11.07 39.45
N LEU A 766 33.16 -10.44 38.76
CA LEU A 766 33.44 -9.36 37.81
C LEU A 766 34.09 -8.16 38.50
N TYR A 767 33.62 -7.79 39.70
CA TYR A 767 34.19 -6.73 40.52
C TYR A 767 35.63 -7.05 40.98
N LEU A 768 35.88 -8.27 41.47
CA LEU A 768 37.22 -8.70 41.89
C LEU A 768 38.24 -8.71 40.74
N HIS A 769 37.81 -9.03 39.52
CA HIS A 769 38.67 -9.11 38.34
C HIS A 769 38.51 -7.88 37.41
N TYR A 770 37.98 -6.76 37.91
CA TYR A 770 37.64 -5.58 37.12
C TYR A 770 38.82 -5.05 36.29
N GLU A 771 40.01 -4.93 36.87
CA GLU A 771 41.23 -4.50 36.16
C GLU A 771 41.68 -5.47 35.05
N GLN A 772 41.40 -6.78 35.21
CA GLN A 772 41.69 -7.79 34.18
C GLN A 772 40.71 -7.68 33.00
N VAL A 773 39.44 -7.36 33.29
CA VAL A 773 38.42 -7.07 32.28
C VAL A 773 38.76 -5.76 31.55
N ARG A 774 39.14 -4.70 32.29
CA ARG A 774 39.53 -3.39 31.74
C ARG A 774 40.71 -3.49 30.78
N SER A 775 41.75 -4.26 31.12
CA SER A 775 42.93 -4.39 30.25
C SER A 775 42.64 -5.18 28.95
N SER A 776 41.77 -6.19 28.99
CA SER A 776 41.32 -6.94 27.79
C SER A 776 40.62 -6.03 26.77
N CYS A 777 39.79 -5.10 27.25
CA CYS A 777 39.10 -4.13 26.40
C CYS A 777 40.08 -3.11 25.77
N ALA A 778 41.11 -2.68 26.51
CA ALA A 778 42.07 -1.69 26.05
C ALA A 778 43.00 -2.17 24.92
N THR A 779 43.27 -3.47 24.81
CA THR A 779 44.21 -4.02 23.82
C THR A 779 43.66 -4.17 22.40
N ASN A 780 42.33 -4.16 22.21
CA ASN A 780 41.68 -4.45 20.92
C ASN A 780 40.95 -3.26 20.29
N ALA A 781 40.79 -2.14 20.99
CA ALA A 781 40.20 -0.92 20.43
C ALA A 781 41.26 -0.11 19.66
N SER A 782 41.09 0.03 18.35
CA SER A 782 41.75 1.10 17.59
C SER A 782 41.31 2.44 18.16
N GLY A 783 42.25 3.19 18.76
CA GLY A 783 41.93 4.32 19.64
C GLY A 783 41.04 5.39 19.00
N HIS A 784 39.80 5.49 19.50
CA HIS A 784 39.08 6.74 19.76
C HIS A 784 37.72 6.54 20.45
N GLU A 785 37.14 5.33 20.48
CA GLU A 785 35.77 5.10 20.99
C GLU A 785 35.66 4.72 22.48
N CYS A 786 36.75 4.37 23.18
CA CYS A 786 36.68 4.05 24.62
C CYS A 786 36.71 5.29 25.53
N ASP A 787 37.31 6.41 25.10
CA ASP A 787 37.48 7.59 25.97
C ASP A 787 36.15 8.30 26.24
N VAL A 788 35.25 8.34 25.23
CA VAL A 788 33.95 9.03 25.32
C VAL A 788 33.00 8.38 26.34
N VAL A 789 33.08 7.05 26.52
CA VAL A 789 32.24 6.33 27.51
C VAL A 789 32.83 6.44 28.93
N LEU A 790 34.11 6.78 29.06
CA LEU A 790 34.77 6.95 30.35
C LEU A 790 34.59 8.37 30.93
N GLU A 791 34.64 9.42 30.10
CA GLU A 791 34.36 10.80 30.54
C GLU A 791 32.92 10.94 31.09
N ASP A 792 31.93 10.31 30.45
CA ASP A 792 30.54 10.31 30.94
C ASP A 792 30.36 9.54 32.26
N PHE A 793 31.16 8.50 32.53
CA PHE A 793 31.07 7.75 33.80
C PHE A 793 31.74 8.48 34.98
N GLU A 794 32.90 9.12 34.77
CA GLU A 794 33.53 9.95 35.81
C GLU A 794 32.68 11.19 36.14
N GLY A 795 32.00 11.78 35.15
CA GLY A 795 31.05 12.88 35.37
C GLY A 795 29.86 12.50 36.24
N ILE A 796 29.29 11.30 36.05
CA ILE A 796 28.17 10.79 36.85
C ILE A 796 28.61 10.51 38.30
N GLU A 797 29.81 10.00 38.52
CA GLU A 797 30.33 9.72 39.88
C GLU A 797 30.59 11.03 40.65
N GLU A 798 31.11 12.07 39.99
CA GLU A 798 31.31 13.38 40.60
C GLU A 798 30.00 14.05 41.02
N ASP A 799 28.96 14.06 40.18
CA ASP A 799 27.71 14.75 40.50
C ASP A 799 26.89 14.04 41.59
N ILE A 800 26.85 12.70 41.59
CA ILE A 800 26.25 11.92 42.69
C ILE A 800 26.95 12.22 44.03
N SER A 801 28.28 12.42 44.02
CA SER A 801 29.02 12.77 45.23
C SER A 801 28.67 14.17 45.76
N LYS A 802 28.44 15.14 44.86
CA LYS A 802 28.14 16.54 45.22
C LYS A 802 26.73 16.69 45.78
N GLU A 803 25.74 16.00 45.21
CA GLU A 803 24.36 16.04 45.72
C GLU A 803 24.24 15.30 47.06
N ALA A 804 24.88 14.13 47.23
CA ALA A 804 24.89 13.41 48.50
C ALA A 804 25.57 14.19 49.64
N VAL A 805 26.61 14.99 49.35
CA VAL A 805 27.27 15.85 50.35
C VAL A 805 26.43 17.08 50.70
N LYS A 806 25.62 17.58 49.77
CA LYS A 806 24.75 18.75 50.00
C LYS A 806 23.58 18.42 50.93
N ASP A 807 22.91 17.28 50.71
CA ASP A 807 21.82 16.79 51.57
C ASP A 807 22.28 16.40 52.99
N LEU A 808 23.60 16.23 53.21
CA LEU A 808 24.21 16.00 54.52
C LEU A 808 24.63 17.27 55.27
N ILE A 809 24.50 18.45 54.65
CA ILE A 809 24.90 19.75 55.24
C ILE A 809 23.67 20.63 55.57
N ASP A 810 22.59 20.52 54.79
CA ASP A 810 21.37 21.35 54.92
C ASP A 810 20.21 20.65 55.70
N GLY A 811 20.46 19.48 56.33
CA GLY A 811 19.47 18.69 57.10
C GLY A 811 19.92 18.31 58.51
#